data_AF-A0A9D8TCV1-F1
#
_entry.id   AF-A0A9D8TCV1-F1
#
_cell.length_a   1.000
_cell.length_b   1.000
_cell.length_c   1.000
_cell.angle_alpha   90.00
_cell.angle_beta   90.00
_cell.angle_gamma   90.00
#
_symmetry.space_group_name_H-M   'P 1'
#
loop_
_entity.id
_entity.type
_entity.pdbx_description
1 polymer ?
#
loop_
_entity_poly.entity_id
_entity_poly.type
_entity_poly.pdbx_seq_one_letter_code
_entity_poly.pdbx_strand_id
1 'polypeptide(L)'
;MKQLFSLLTMLCLCILALDADVVVEAEDAQFDGKVANNHSGYSGSGFVDVANKSGSYILFQFSIAEDMPQAIVKVRWANGKDDSRDIEVQANGVLQYENFPMGTSGGFTTWLESEMTLPLRAGKNTITFTSLTSVGMSNMDKITIVGATPGPEEFALQVNVSGKGKVLKSPDQPYYIAGSEVQLTAVPDQSKGAIFEGWSGASNSKESIISLRIEKDTEITAHFKSNGGYTAYYCAPKEKGGNDSNDGSLEAPFFNLSKAISLMEAGDTVYLRGGIYRYNVTINLSQKGNAAEYYHIFNYPGETPELNFYDIIPNYSNTSSRGNGRGFKVTGDYYHLKGFVICQAPDNGIKVEGSYNIFELLTLHHNGDSGIQIGLSSNAPDAADKVCHNLVKNCDSYRNYDWGTSYENADGFACKLSPGANNRFVGCRAWENSDDGWDFYMTHFPIYIDSCWTMGNGNEELVKNDPDWEWGQKNGIGTVNWQGDGNGFKLGGDGWAAKHQINNCIAFDGYATGAGFSENNNADSIYLFNCLSFNNIKNYRLTKYPCDVRNCISFDPKGSGSKALFQAYEGTIEMNNSWNSINGEAPMVPYKDSNNKEFDQESIYDDFISLSKEDFMAPREADGSLPNNDFGRLKAESRFIDKGCNQVKGVSKVSLKPFVIDFIPGVDYFGPAKDLGAYETDGDVTALPSLGSNTLVFSNYPNPVRHVTQFVIHSQATAVAHLEIVDLSGKSLYRSSLDLMKGECRQISFDASTLPAGVYQAVLTQAQQKEVLKIVLEK
;
A
#
# COMPACT_ATOMS: atom_id res chain seq x y z
N MET A 1 77.34 -10.45 41.99
CA MET A 1 77.59 -11.12 43.28
C MET A 1 76.43 -10.72 44.19
N LYS A 2 75.43 -11.60 44.40
CA LYS A 2 75.05 -12.21 45.70
C LYS A 2 74.71 -11.17 46.81
N GLN A 3 73.68 -11.29 47.66
CA GLN A 3 72.49 -12.14 47.85
C GLN A 3 71.93 -11.71 49.25
N LEU A 4 70.67 -12.09 49.57
CA LEU A 4 70.00 -12.19 50.91
C LEU A 4 69.36 -10.92 51.53
N PHE A 5 68.01 -10.82 51.62
CA PHE A 5 67.04 -11.36 52.63
C PHE A 5 67.19 -10.68 54.02
N SER A 6 66.17 -10.18 54.73
CA SER A 6 64.82 -10.71 55.03
C SER A 6 63.91 -9.61 55.65
N LEU A 7 62.64 -9.47 55.25
CA LEU A 7 61.40 -9.90 55.95
C LEU A 7 60.74 -8.84 56.88
N LEU A 8 59.60 -8.28 56.45
CA LEU A 8 58.55 -7.83 57.38
C LEU A 8 57.17 -8.04 56.72
N THR A 9 56.51 -9.11 57.17
CA THR A 9 55.06 -9.39 57.21
C THR A 9 54.12 -8.55 56.35
N MET A 10 53.63 -9.14 55.26
CA MET A 10 52.41 -8.72 54.56
C MET A 10 51.24 -9.54 55.11
N LEU A 11 50.39 -8.91 55.91
CA LEU A 11 49.10 -9.45 56.32
C LEU A 11 48.17 -9.30 55.10
N CYS A 12 47.99 -10.37 54.34
CA CYS A 12 47.04 -10.39 53.23
C CYS A 12 45.62 -10.41 53.82
N LEU A 13 44.96 -9.27 53.83
CA LEU A 13 43.51 -9.19 54.00
C LEU A 13 42.91 -9.70 52.68
N CYS A 14 42.58 -10.99 52.60
CA CYS A 14 41.64 -11.48 51.60
C CYS A 14 40.28 -10.84 51.91
N ILE A 15 39.98 -9.73 51.25
CA ILE A 15 38.60 -9.33 51.02
C ILE A 15 38.06 -10.38 50.03
N LEU A 16 37.21 -11.27 50.53
CA LEU A 16 36.30 -12.02 49.66
C LEU A 16 35.47 -10.97 48.92
N ALA A 17 35.79 -10.70 47.65
CA ALA A 17 34.85 -10.03 46.77
C ALA A 17 33.60 -10.92 46.75
N LEU A 18 32.43 -10.38 47.11
CA LEU A 18 31.17 -11.05 46.80
C LEU A 18 31.18 -11.35 45.30
N ASP A 19 30.94 -12.59 44.90
CA ASP A 19 30.67 -12.93 43.50
C ASP A 19 29.45 -12.10 43.06
N ALA A 20 29.69 -11.05 42.30
CA ALA A 20 28.61 -10.29 41.69
C ALA A 20 28.24 -11.01 40.40
N ASP A 21 27.04 -11.57 40.36
CA ASP A 21 26.44 -12.16 39.17
C ASP A 21 25.32 -11.25 38.64
N VAL A 22 25.16 -11.16 37.32
CA VAL A 22 23.95 -10.58 36.72
C VAL A 22 22.95 -11.69 36.47
N VAL A 23 21.80 -11.63 37.14
CA VAL A 23 20.68 -12.56 36.95
C VAL A 23 19.58 -11.85 36.18
N VAL A 24 19.07 -12.51 35.12
CA VAL A 24 17.97 -12.01 34.31
C VAL A 24 16.91 -13.10 34.26
N GLU A 25 15.74 -12.83 34.86
CA GLU A 25 14.60 -13.75 34.84
C GLU A 25 14.03 -13.82 33.42
N ALA A 26 13.61 -15.01 32.98
CA ALA A 26 13.14 -15.23 31.61
C ALA A 26 11.82 -14.51 31.34
N GLU A 27 10.95 -14.35 32.35
CA GLU A 27 9.70 -13.62 32.21
C GLU A 27 9.86 -12.12 31.93
N ASP A 28 11.05 -11.56 32.18
CA ASP A 28 11.38 -10.15 31.89
C ASP A 28 11.97 -9.99 30.46
N ALA A 29 12.23 -11.09 29.76
CA ALA A 29 12.74 -11.10 28.40
C ALA A 29 11.63 -10.88 27.34
N GLN A 30 12.02 -10.64 26.09
CA GLN A 30 11.09 -10.72 24.97
C GLN A 30 10.99 -12.16 24.47
N PHE A 31 9.80 -12.70 24.22
CA PHE A 31 9.66 -14.10 23.82
C PHE A 31 8.41 -14.36 22.98
N ASP A 32 8.44 -15.47 22.24
CA ASP A 32 7.28 -16.04 21.55
C ASP A 32 6.69 -17.20 22.37
N GLY A 33 5.72 -16.88 23.23
CA GLY A 33 5.18 -17.81 24.22
C GLY A 33 4.37 -17.12 25.31
N LYS A 34 4.43 -17.67 26.52
CA LYS A 34 3.75 -17.13 27.70
C LYS A 34 4.60 -17.27 28.95
N VAL A 35 4.39 -16.39 29.92
CA VAL A 35 4.83 -16.62 31.31
C VAL A 35 3.88 -17.63 31.96
N ALA A 36 4.45 -18.65 32.57
CA ALA A 36 3.72 -19.68 33.30
C ALA A 36 4.25 -19.80 34.73
N ASN A 37 3.42 -20.32 35.62
CA ASN A 37 3.72 -20.42 37.05
C ASN A 37 3.18 -21.73 37.67
N ASN A 38 2.78 -22.67 36.81
CA ASN A 38 2.08 -23.91 37.15
C ASN A 38 3.01 -25.08 37.57
N HIS A 39 4.33 -24.85 37.61
CA HIS A 39 5.33 -25.80 38.11
C HIS A 39 6.17 -25.11 39.17
N SER A 40 6.35 -25.68 40.36
CA SER A 40 7.14 -25.04 41.41
C SER A 40 8.66 -25.09 41.14
N GLY A 41 9.42 -24.20 41.80
CA GLY A 41 10.89 -24.24 41.84
C GLY A 41 11.63 -23.23 40.93
N TYR A 42 10.90 -22.42 40.15
CA TYR A 42 11.42 -21.27 39.40
C TYR A 42 11.77 -20.08 40.34
N SER A 43 12.53 -19.11 39.85
CA SER A 43 12.77 -17.80 40.49
C SER A 43 11.88 -16.70 39.89
N GLY A 44 11.88 -15.51 40.48
CA GLY A 44 10.99 -14.44 40.02
C GLY A 44 9.50 -14.74 40.24
N SER A 45 8.69 -14.36 39.25
CA SER A 45 7.23 -14.46 39.23
C SER A 45 6.71 -15.63 38.39
N GLY A 46 7.55 -16.24 37.56
CA GLY A 46 7.20 -17.35 36.68
C GLY A 46 8.41 -17.94 35.96
N PHE A 47 8.13 -18.59 34.84
CA PHE A 47 9.12 -19.04 33.86
C PHE A 47 8.50 -18.90 32.47
N VAL A 48 9.31 -18.94 31.42
CA VAL A 48 8.82 -18.85 30.04
C VAL A 48 8.56 -20.25 29.46
N ASP A 49 7.32 -20.45 29.02
CA ASP A 49 6.85 -21.57 28.20
C ASP A 49 6.64 -21.05 26.77
N VAL A 50 7.60 -21.33 25.89
CA VAL A 50 7.57 -20.84 24.50
C VAL A 50 6.51 -21.58 23.67
N ALA A 51 6.11 -20.99 22.55
CA ALA A 51 5.23 -21.66 21.59
C ALA A 51 5.87 -22.99 21.10
N ASN A 52 5.05 -24.04 21.02
CA ASN A 52 5.44 -25.35 20.49
C ASN A 52 5.58 -25.30 18.96
N LYS A 53 6.66 -24.69 18.48
CA LYS A 53 7.04 -24.62 17.06
C LYS A 53 8.53 -24.33 16.95
N SER A 54 9.12 -24.72 15.81
CA SER A 54 10.48 -24.32 15.46
C SER A 54 10.49 -22.81 15.21
N GLY A 55 11.55 -22.13 15.65
CA GLY A 55 11.69 -20.69 15.54
C GLY A 55 11.04 -19.87 16.67
N SER A 56 10.34 -20.49 17.64
CA SER A 56 9.96 -19.77 18.87
C SER A 56 11.21 -19.40 19.67
N TYR A 57 11.20 -18.24 20.34
CA TYR A 57 12.42 -17.66 20.88
C TYR A 57 12.26 -17.01 22.25
N ILE A 58 13.38 -16.80 22.92
CA ILE A 58 13.55 -15.91 24.08
C ILE A 58 14.77 -15.01 23.82
N LEU A 59 14.56 -13.70 23.91
CA LEU A 59 15.56 -12.65 23.71
C LEU A 59 15.77 -11.91 25.04
N PHE A 60 16.88 -12.22 25.70
CA PHE A 60 17.34 -11.54 26.90
C PHE A 60 18.05 -10.25 26.54
N GLN A 61 17.77 -9.18 27.30
CA GLN A 61 18.46 -7.91 27.22
C GLN A 61 18.94 -7.52 28.63
N PHE A 62 20.22 -7.20 28.76
CA PHE A 62 20.81 -6.82 30.05
C PHE A 62 22.10 -6.03 29.84
N SER A 63 22.60 -5.38 30.89
CA SER A 63 23.87 -4.67 30.85
C SER A 63 24.87 -5.26 31.85
N ILE A 64 26.15 -5.33 31.46
CA ILE A 64 27.26 -5.70 32.34
C ILE A 64 28.30 -4.57 32.38
N ALA A 65 29.00 -4.38 33.50
CA ALA A 65 29.87 -3.22 33.69
C ALA A 65 31.20 -3.30 32.90
N GLU A 66 31.66 -4.51 32.58
CA GLU A 66 32.98 -4.76 31.99
C GLU A 66 32.88 -5.70 30.78
N ASP A 67 33.86 -5.63 29.87
CA ASP A 67 33.97 -6.56 28.75
C ASP A 67 34.27 -7.98 29.25
N MET A 68 33.45 -8.94 28.81
CA MET A 68 33.58 -10.36 29.16
C MET A 68 33.60 -11.20 27.88
N PRO A 69 34.71 -11.23 27.13
CA PRO A 69 34.80 -11.93 25.84
C PRO A 69 34.63 -13.46 25.94
N GLN A 70 34.66 -14.01 27.15
CA GLN A 70 34.43 -15.42 27.48
C GLN A 70 33.50 -15.53 28.70
N ALA A 71 32.38 -14.79 28.69
CA ALA A 71 31.44 -14.80 29.80
C ALA A 71 30.82 -16.19 29.97
N ILE A 72 30.79 -16.68 31.21
CA ILE A 72 30.08 -17.91 31.55
C ILE A 72 28.62 -17.53 31.79
N VAL A 73 27.73 -18.03 30.93
CA VAL A 73 26.29 -17.85 31.05
C VAL A 73 25.68 -19.19 31.46
N LYS A 74 25.07 -19.20 32.65
CA LYS A 74 24.25 -20.30 33.13
C LYS A 74 22.82 -20.09 32.70
N VAL A 75 22.22 -21.08 32.06
CA VAL A 75 20.81 -21.08 31.67
C VAL A 75 20.09 -22.08 32.57
N ARG A 76 19.08 -21.63 33.32
CA ARG A 76 18.27 -22.48 34.19
C ARG A 76 16.98 -22.87 33.48
N TRP A 77 16.71 -24.17 33.38
CA TRP A 77 15.63 -24.70 32.55
C TRP A 77 15.05 -26.02 33.07
N ALA A 78 13.85 -26.37 32.61
CA ALA A 78 13.19 -27.64 32.91
C ALA A 78 12.49 -28.23 31.68
N ASN A 79 12.62 -29.55 31.50
CA ASN A 79 11.87 -30.33 30.53
C ASN A 79 11.43 -31.65 31.17
N GLY A 80 10.13 -31.77 31.44
CA GLY A 80 9.55 -32.99 32.02
C GLY A 80 9.23 -34.10 31.01
N LYS A 81 9.59 -33.93 29.73
CA LYS A 81 9.44 -34.96 28.70
C LYS A 81 10.77 -35.67 28.45
N ASP A 82 10.68 -36.87 27.87
CA ASP A 82 11.82 -37.71 27.52
C ASP A 82 12.25 -37.45 26.06
N ASP A 83 12.40 -36.17 25.73
CA ASP A 83 12.83 -35.65 24.42
C ASP A 83 13.91 -34.57 24.61
N SER A 84 14.64 -34.26 23.53
CA SER A 84 15.57 -33.11 23.51
C SER A 84 14.92 -31.95 22.78
N ARG A 85 15.05 -30.76 23.35
CA ARG A 85 14.48 -29.50 22.87
C ARG A 85 15.58 -28.53 22.51
N ASP A 86 16.37 -28.93 21.52
CA ASP A 86 17.56 -28.24 21.06
C ASP A 86 17.27 -26.79 20.65
N ILE A 87 18.27 -25.92 20.88
CA ILE A 87 18.18 -24.49 20.62
C ILE A 87 19.37 -23.99 19.79
N GLU A 88 19.15 -22.94 19.01
CA GLU A 88 20.20 -22.06 18.50
C GLU A 88 20.46 -20.94 19.52
N VAL A 89 21.71 -20.49 19.65
CA VAL A 89 22.09 -19.39 20.54
C VAL A 89 22.87 -18.31 19.79
N GLN A 90 22.40 -17.07 19.87
CA GLN A 90 23.09 -15.89 19.35
C GLN A 90 23.41 -14.92 20.49
N ALA A 91 24.62 -14.35 20.49
CA ALA A 91 25.02 -13.28 21.38
C ALA A 91 25.25 -12.01 20.56
N ASN A 92 24.61 -10.90 20.92
CA ASN A 92 24.72 -9.62 20.24
C ASN A 92 24.45 -9.72 18.72
N GLY A 93 23.49 -10.56 18.33
CA GLY A 93 23.11 -10.82 16.92
C GLY A 93 24.09 -11.69 16.13
N VAL A 94 25.11 -12.26 16.79
CA VAL A 94 26.07 -13.16 16.17
C VAL A 94 25.83 -14.58 16.67
N LEU A 95 25.63 -15.51 15.74
CA LEU A 95 25.49 -16.94 16.00
C LEU A 95 26.71 -17.48 16.75
N GLN A 96 26.47 -18.10 17.91
CA GLN A 96 27.50 -18.73 18.75
C GLN A 96 27.34 -20.25 18.76
N TYR A 97 26.10 -20.74 18.80
CA TYR A 97 25.79 -22.15 18.79
C TYR A 97 24.66 -22.42 17.78
N GLU A 98 24.98 -23.16 16.72
CA GLU A 98 24.00 -23.62 15.71
C GLU A 98 23.03 -24.67 16.27
N ASN A 99 23.48 -25.46 17.25
CA ASN A 99 22.67 -26.39 18.02
C ASN A 99 23.29 -26.56 19.41
N PHE A 100 22.49 -26.26 20.44
CA PHE A 100 22.78 -26.56 21.83
C PHE A 100 21.68 -27.51 22.36
N PRO A 101 22.04 -28.75 22.76
CA PRO A 101 21.04 -29.73 23.17
C PRO A 101 20.47 -29.42 24.55
N MET A 102 19.15 -29.44 24.66
CA MET A 102 18.44 -29.33 25.94
C MET A 102 17.60 -30.58 26.18
N GLY A 103 18.21 -31.59 26.81
CA GLY A 103 17.58 -32.89 27.05
C GLY A 103 16.42 -32.87 28.05
N THR A 104 16.22 -33.98 28.75
CA THR A 104 15.26 -34.06 29.85
C THR A 104 15.86 -33.54 31.16
N SER A 105 15.06 -32.85 31.98
CA SER A 105 15.41 -32.55 33.37
C SER A 105 14.83 -33.58 34.35
N GLY A 106 14.13 -34.61 33.85
CA GLY A 106 13.47 -35.63 34.66
C GLY A 106 12.11 -35.21 35.25
N GLY A 107 11.69 -33.95 35.08
CA GLY A 107 10.39 -33.45 35.52
C GLY A 107 10.25 -31.93 35.39
N PHE A 108 9.03 -31.43 35.21
CA PHE A 108 8.77 -29.98 35.05
C PHE A 108 9.00 -29.15 36.32
N THR A 109 9.17 -29.79 37.49
CA THR A 109 9.58 -29.14 38.74
C THR A 109 11.06 -29.36 39.07
N THR A 110 11.79 -30.04 38.19
CA THR A 110 13.23 -30.29 38.33
C THR A 110 13.96 -29.34 37.38
N TRP A 111 14.59 -28.33 37.95
CA TRP A 111 15.30 -27.28 37.21
C TRP A 111 16.79 -27.59 37.17
N LEU A 112 17.35 -27.69 35.97
CA LEU A 112 18.79 -27.88 35.73
C LEU A 112 19.42 -26.57 35.28
N GLU A 113 20.74 -26.47 35.43
CA GLU A 113 21.55 -25.39 34.86
C GLU A 113 22.49 -25.95 33.80
N SER A 114 22.54 -25.30 32.65
CA SER A 114 23.52 -25.55 31.61
C SER A 114 24.41 -24.33 31.44
N GLU A 115 25.71 -24.57 31.30
CA GLU A 115 26.71 -23.52 31.10
C GLU A 115 27.08 -23.39 29.63
N MET A 116 27.22 -22.15 29.17
CA MET A 116 27.76 -21.81 27.86
C MET A 116 28.71 -20.62 27.98
N THR A 117 29.63 -20.50 27.02
CA THR A 117 30.59 -19.40 26.97
C THR A 117 30.18 -18.47 25.83
N LEU A 118 29.84 -17.22 26.15
CA LEU A 118 29.40 -16.23 25.18
C LEU A 118 30.30 -14.98 25.23
N PRO A 119 30.61 -14.37 24.08
CA PRO A 119 31.31 -13.09 24.07
C PRO A 119 30.33 -11.96 24.41
N LEU A 120 30.51 -11.35 25.59
CA LEU A 120 29.73 -10.21 26.05
C LEU A 120 30.61 -8.97 26.17
N ARG A 121 30.04 -7.79 25.93
CA ARG A 121 30.73 -6.50 26.02
C ARG A 121 30.29 -5.72 27.26
N ALA A 122 31.06 -4.73 27.68
CA ALA A 122 30.58 -3.72 28.61
C ALA A 122 29.35 -2.99 28.02
N GLY A 123 28.37 -2.69 28.88
CA GLY A 123 27.10 -2.08 28.48
C GLY A 123 26.07 -3.10 28.03
N LYS A 124 25.16 -2.69 27.13
CA LYS A 124 23.98 -3.48 26.73
C LYS A 124 24.37 -4.69 25.88
N ASN A 125 23.89 -5.86 26.28
CA ASN A 125 24.04 -7.11 25.55
C ASN A 125 22.68 -7.73 25.23
N THR A 126 22.65 -8.55 24.18
CA THR A 126 21.52 -9.42 23.88
C THR A 126 21.95 -10.87 23.79
N ILE A 127 21.10 -11.77 24.28
CA ILE A 127 21.23 -13.22 24.05
C ILE A 127 19.89 -13.71 23.53
N THR A 128 19.90 -14.31 22.34
CA THR A 128 18.71 -14.93 21.74
C THR A 128 18.85 -16.43 21.77
N PHE A 129 17.86 -17.11 22.34
CA PHE A 129 17.67 -18.54 22.25
C PHE A 129 16.52 -18.82 21.30
N THR A 130 16.72 -19.67 20.30
CA THR A 130 15.70 -20.01 19.29
C THR A 130 15.49 -21.51 19.26
N SER A 131 14.24 -21.97 19.34
CA SER A 131 13.93 -23.40 19.29
C SER A 131 14.20 -23.97 17.91
N LEU A 132 14.90 -25.10 17.85
CA LEU A 132 15.12 -25.85 16.62
C LEU A 132 14.08 -26.94 16.39
N THR A 133 13.16 -27.16 17.35
CA THR A 133 12.24 -28.28 17.33
C THR A 133 10.80 -27.83 17.13
N SER A 134 9.97 -28.67 16.50
CA SER A 134 8.54 -28.40 16.31
C SER A 134 7.73 -28.38 17.61
N VAL A 135 8.32 -28.77 18.74
CA VAL A 135 7.67 -28.80 20.06
C VAL A 135 8.17 -27.69 21.00
N GLY A 136 8.87 -26.68 20.46
CA GLY A 136 9.40 -25.56 21.24
C GLY A 136 10.68 -25.91 22.00
N MET A 137 11.15 -24.99 22.85
CA MET A 137 12.32 -25.21 23.72
C MET A 137 11.91 -25.68 25.12
N SER A 138 12.89 -26.01 25.96
CA SER A 138 12.65 -26.29 27.38
C SER A 138 12.10 -25.05 28.11
N ASN A 139 11.30 -25.25 29.15
CA ASN A 139 10.84 -24.13 29.98
C ASN A 139 12.07 -23.44 30.56
N MET A 140 12.18 -22.12 30.38
CA MET A 140 13.34 -21.37 30.81
C MET A 140 12.97 -20.46 31.97
N ASP A 141 13.76 -20.54 33.04
CA ASP A 141 13.56 -19.79 34.28
C ASP A 141 14.36 -18.50 34.27
N LYS A 142 15.68 -18.60 34.06
CA LYS A 142 16.58 -17.44 34.05
C LYS A 142 17.89 -17.72 33.36
N ILE A 143 18.63 -16.65 33.13
CA ILE A 143 20.07 -16.71 32.88
C ILE A 143 20.86 -16.02 34.00
N THR A 144 22.05 -16.54 34.28
CA THR A 144 23.01 -15.96 35.22
C THR A 144 24.35 -15.78 34.51
N ILE A 145 24.85 -14.55 34.48
CA ILE A 145 26.15 -14.20 33.91
C ILE A 145 27.12 -14.18 35.08
N VAL A 146 27.94 -15.23 35.18
CA VAL A 146 28.76 -15.49 36.36
C VAL A 146 29.90 -14.47 36.45
N GLY A 147 30.01 -13.79 37.59
CA GLY A 147 31.05 -12.79 37.85
C GLY A 147 30.80 -11.44 37.20
N ALA A 148 29.66 -11.22 36.54
CA ALA A 148 29.29 -9.91 36.00
C ALA A 148 28.64 -9.01 37.04
N THR A 149 29.01 -7.73 37.05
CA THR A 149 28.28 -6.68 37.76
C THR A 149 27.30 -5.98 36.80
N PRO A 150 26.12 -5.52 37.27
CA PRO A 150 25.19 -4.75 36.45
C PRO A 150 25.87 -3.53 35.82
N GLY A 151 25.76 -3.41 34.51
CA GLY A 151 26.33 -2.32 33.73
C GLY A 151 25.40 -1.11 33.62
N PRO A 152 25.92 0.02 33.09
CA PRO A 152 25.09 1.19 32.83
C PRO A 152 23.99 0.88 31.82
N GLU A 153 22.83 1.55 31.96
CA GLU A 153 21.82 1.56 30.91
C GLU A 153 22.36 2.30 29.68
N GLU A 154 22.27 1.64 28.52
CA GLU A 154 22.63 2.25 27.24
C GLU A 154 21.43 2.30 26.30
N PHE A 155 21.37 3.37 25.51
CA PHE A 155 20.29 3.63 24.57
C PHE A 155 20.81 3.82 23.15
N ALA A 156 19.99 3.44 22.18
CA ALA A 156 20.26 3.64 20.77
C ALA A 156 19.91 5.08 20.35
N LEU A 157 20.76 5.66 19.49
CA LEU A 157 20.46 6.90 18.78
C LEU A 157 20.37 6.59 17.28
N GLN A 158 19.14 6.56 16.77
CA GLN A 158 18.87 6.42 15.35
C GLN A 158 18.86 7.80 14.68
N VAL A 159 19.72 7.98 13.68
CA VAL A 159 19.81 9.22 12.91
C VAL A 159 19.42 8.95 11.46
N ASN A 160 18.32 9.54 11.03
CA ASN A 160 17.87 9.50 9.64
C ASN A 160 18.32 10.77 8.90
N VAL A 161 18.37 10.69 7.57
CA VAL A 161 18.68 11.83 6.69
C VAL A 161 17.59 11.92 5.62
N SER A 162 17.04 13.12 5.45
CA SER A 162 16.16 13.50 4.35
C SER A 162 16.88 14.54 3.49
N GLY A 163 16.87 14.35 2.17
CA GLY A 163 17.65 15.15 1.23
C GLY A 163 19.15 14.88 1.23
N LYS A 164 19.92 15.81 0.64
CA LYS A 164 21.33 15.59 0.27
C LYS A 164 22.32 16.07 1.33
N GLY A 165 22.70 15.18 2.23
CA GLY A 165 23.75 15.44 3.22
C GLY A 165 24.10 14.20 4.02
N LYS A 166 24.87 14.39 5.08
CA LYS A 166 25.15 13.34 6.06
C LYS A 166 25.15 13.93 7.46
N VAL A 167 25.02 13.07 8.46
CA VAL A 167 25.18 13.45 9.86
C VAL A 167 26.43 12.78 10.42
N LEU A 168 27.28 13.58 11.07
CA LEU A 168 28.38 13.08 11.88
C LEU A 168 27.96 13.06 13.34
N LYS A 169 28.25 11.96 14.03
CA LYS A 169 28.02 11.79 15.48
C LYS A 169 29.34 11.95 16.23
N SER A 170 29.31 12.61 17.39
CA SER A 170 30.47 12.72 18.28
C SER A 170 30.04 12.62 19.75
N PRO A 171 30.44 11.57 20.48
CA PRO A 171 31.14 10.38 19.98
C PRO A 171 30.24 9.56 19.02
N ASP A 172 30.83 8.83 18.06
CA ASP A 172 30.08 7.89 17.21
C ASP A 172 30.13 6.49 17.83
N GLN A 173 29.04 6.13 18.50
CA GLN A 173 28.87 4.83 19.15
C GLN A 173 27.57 4.16 18.69
N PRO A 174 27.50 2.82 18.71
CA PRO A 174 26.27 2.08 18.46
C PRO A 174 25.23 2.27 19.59
N TYR A 175 25.69 2.52 20.82
CA TYR A 175 24.86 2.81 21.98
C TYR A 175 25.53 3.87 22.88
N TYR A 176 24.74 4.54 23.71
CA TYR A 176 25.20 5.61 24.59
C TYR A 176 24.67 5.39 26.01
N ILE A 177 25.54 5.55 27.00
CA ILE A 177 25.16 5.50 28.43
C ILE A 177 24.10 6.58 28.70
N ALA A 178 23.10 6.26 29.52
CA ALA A 178 22.09 7.22 29.98
C ALA A 178 22.72 8.54 30.47
N GLY A 179 22.22 9.66 29.95
CA GLY A 179 22.73 11.00 30.22
C GLY A 179 23.93 11.44 29.36
N SER A 180 24.44 10.58 28.46
CA SER A 180 25.51 10.97 27.52
C SER A 180 25.05 12.11 26.62
N GLU A 181 25.95 13.06 26.37
CA GLU A 181 25.75 14.09 25.35
C GLU A 181 26.40 13.65 24.04
N VAL A 182 25.61 13.66 22.97
CA VAL A 182 26.03 13.34 21.61
C VAL A 182 25.86 14.56 20.74
N GLN A 183 26.96 15.06 20.19
CA GLN A 183 26.92 16.13 19.20
C GLN A 183 26.61 15.54 17.82
N LEU A 184 25.61 16.11 17.15
CA LEU A 184 25.26 15.82 15.78
C LEU A 184 25.62 17.00 14.90
N THR A 185 26.40 16.75 13.85
CA THR A 185 26.74 17.74 12.81
C THR A 185 26.09 17.32 11.50
N ALA A 186 25.11 18.10 11.04
CA ALA A 186 24.58 18.00 9.69
C ALA A 186 25.56 18.62 8.70
N VAL A 187 26.02 17.83 7.75
CA VAL A 187 26.98 18.21 6.70
C VAL A 187 26.26 18.13 5.36
N PRO A 188 25.86 19.27 4.76
CA PRO A 188 25.27 19.28 3.43
C PRO A 188 26.25 18.81 2.37
N ASP A 189 25.76 18.09 1.36
CA ASP A 189 26.58 17.73 0.20
C ASP A 189 26.75 18.94 -0.74
N GLN A 190 27.90 19.61 -0.58
CA GLN A 190 28.25 20.79 -1.38
C GLN A 190 28.39 20.48 -2.88
N SER A 191 28.76 19.26 -3.26
CA SER A 191 28.87 18.87 -4.68
C SER A 191 27.51 18.83 -5.39
N LYS A 192 26.43 18.75 -4.60
CA LYS A 192 25.03 18.72 -5.05
C LYS A 192 24.29 20.02 -4.72
N GLY A 193 25.04 21.06 -4.34
CA GLY A 193 24.50 22.35 -3.93
C GLY A 193 23.54 22.25 -2.75
N ALA A 194 23.67 21.24 -1.88
CA ALA A 194 22.72 21.06 -0.79
C ALA A 194 22.96 22.06 0.36
N ILE A 195 21.89 22.40 1.05
CA ILE A 195 21.88 23.21 2.27
C ILE A 195 21.08 22.51 3.35
N PHE A 196 21.46 22.70 4.60
CA PHE A 196 20.76 22.14 5.74
C PHE A 196 19.51 22.98 6.06
N GLU A 197 18.35 22.34 6.21
CA GLU A 197 17.09 22.99 6.54
C GLU A 197 16.72 22.92 8.02
N GLY A 198 17.21 21.93 8.77
CA GLY A 198 16.88 21.73 10.17
C GLY A 198 16.72 20.27 10.55
N TRP A 199 16.47 20.04 11.83
CA TRP A 199 16.22 18.73 12.42
C TRP A 199 14.71 18.50 12.63
N SER A 200 14.29 17.23 12.72
CA SER A 200 12.99 16.83 13.30
C SER A 200 13.12 15.56 14.14
N GLY A 201 12.11 15.26 14.96
CA GLY A 201 12.12 14.11 15.87
C GLY A 201 12.56 14.57 17.26
N ALA A 202 13.69 14.06 17.75
CA ALA A 202 14.25 14.44 19.05
C ALA A 202 14.58 15.95 19.21
N SER A 203 14.75 16.67 18.09
CA SER A 203 14.95 18.12 18.07
C SER A 203 14.34 18.72 16.81
N ASN A 204 13.87 19.97 16.91
CA ASN A 204 13.38 20.78 15.78
C ASN A 204 14.32 21.95 15.44
N SER A 205 15.58 21.88 15.88
CA SER A 205 16.56 22.95 15.71
C SER A 205 16.85 23.25 14.24
N LYS A 206 17.21 24.51 13.95
CA LYS A 206 17.71 24.96 12.64
C LYS A 206 19.23 25.02 12.57
N GLU A 207 19.90 24.82 13.70
CA GLU A 207 21.36 24.79 13.76
C GLU A 207 21.91 23.50 13.17
N SER A 208 22.90 23.60 12.28
CA SER A 208 23.54 22.43 11.67
C SER A 208 24.36 21.60 12.67
N ILE A 209 24.62 22.13 13.86
CA ILE A 209 25.26 21.41 14.96
C ILE A 209 24.35 21.48 16.17
N ILE A 210 24.00 20.33 16.74
CA ILE A 210 23.21 20.22 17.96
C ILE A 210 23.85 19.22 18.93
N SER A 211 23.58 19.38 20.22
CA SER A 211 23.88 18.36 21.23
C SER A 211 22.57 17.74 21.71
N LEU A 212 22.50 16.41 21.68
CA LEU A 212 21.40 15.65 22.25
C LEU A 212 21.88 14.95 23.51
N ARG A 213 21.11 15.05 24.58
CA ARG A 213 21.31 14.25 25.79
C ARG A 213 20.47 12.98 25.70
N ILE A 214 21.11 11.82 25.72
CA ILE A 214 20.47 10.53 25.47
C ILE A 214 20.03 9.91 26.80
N GLU A 215 18.73 9.92 27.05
CA GLU A 215 18.10 9.37 28.27
C GLU A 215 17.20 8.15 27.98
N LYS A 216 16.96 7.86 26.69
CA LYS A 216 16.18 6.73 26.19
C LYS A 216 16.52 6.49 24.71
N ASP A 217 16.03 5.40 24.13
CA ASP A 217 16.11 5.20 22.69
C ASP A 217 15.51 6.42 21.95
N THR A 218 16.31 7.00 21.06
CA THR A 218 16.06 8.32 20.49
C THR A 218 16.20 8.26 18.98
N GLU A 219 15.22 8.84 18.28
CA GLU A 219 15.22 8.98 16.81
C GLU A 219 15.21 10.46 16.41
N ILE A 220 16.06 10.81 15.45
CA ILE A 220 16.15 12.18 14.90
C ILE A 220 16.44 12.15 13.41
N THR A 221 15.92 13.12 12.66
CA THR A 221 16.13 13.25 11.21
C THR A 221 16.76 14.60 10.88
N ALA A 222 17.84 14.60 10.08
CA ALA A 222 18.40 15.81 9.45
C ALA A 222 17.76 16.06 8.09
N HIS A 223 17.28 17.28 7.84
CA HIS A 223 16.69 17.68 6.56
C HIS A 223 17.65 18.56 5.77
N PHE A 224 17.88 18.22 4.52
CA PHE A 224 18.69 18.99 3.56
C PHE A 224 17.86 19.29 2.31
N LYS A 225 18.08 20.43 1.66
CA LYS A 225 17.49 20.76 0.35
C LYS A 225 18.57 21.17 -0.66
N SER A 226 18.37 20.91 -1.94
CA SER A 226 19.24 21.46 -2.99
C SER A 226 18.99 22.96 -3.20
N ASN A 227 20.05 23.76 -3.26
CA ASN A 227 20.04 25.22 -3.43
C ASN A 227 19.65 25.67 -4.86
N GLY A 228 19.10 24.76 -5.68
CA GLY A 228 18.68 24.99 -7.08
C GLY A 228 17.34 24.34 -7.47
N GLY A 229 16.58 23.77 -6.53
CA GLY A 229 15.36 23.00 -6.83
C GLY A 229 15.66 21.60 -7.40
N TYR A 230 14.60 20.84 -7.70
CA TYR A 230 14.68 19.57 -8.41
C TYR A 230 14.96 19.80 -9.89
N THR A 231 15.78 18.95 -10.50
CA THR A 231 16.19 19.09 -11.90
C THR A 231 15.10 18.53 -12.82
N ALA A 232 14.85 19.24 -13.92
CA ALA A 232 14.00 18.76 -15.01
C ALA A 232 14.86 18.33 -16.21
N TYR A 233 14.75 17.08 -16.62
CA TYR A 233 15.30 16.55 -17.86
C TYR A 233 14.19 16.37 -18.89
N TYR A 234 14.55 16.32 -20.17
CA TYR A 234 13.62 16.14 -21.27
C TYR A 234 14.12 15.03 -22.20
N CYS A 235 13.20 14.16 -22.61
CA CYS A 235 13.41 13.21 -23.70
C CYS A 235 12.46 13.53 -24.86
N ALA A 236 12.90 13.29 -26.09
CA ALA A 236 12.08 13.42 -27.29
C ALA A 236 12.38 12.29 -28.29
N PRO A 237 11.43 11.93 -29.17
CA PRO A 237 11.73 11.08 -30.32
C PRO A 237 12.81 11.71 -31.22
N LYS A 238 13.51 10.89 -32.01
CA LYS A 238 14.62 11.36 -32.86
C LYS A 238 14.17 12.42 -33.86
N GLU A 239 12.98 12.27 -34.41
CA GLU A 239 12.34 13.21 -35.33
C GLU A 239 11.99 14.56 -34.68
N LYS A 240 11.94 14.62 -33.35
CA LYS A 240 11.79 15.86 -32.55
C LYS A 240 13.10 16.33 -31.92
N GLY A 241 14.25 15.87 -32.43
CA GLY A 241 15.57 16.34 -32.00
C GLY A 241 16.18 15.58 -30.81
N GLY A 242 15.56 14.49 -30.36
CA GLY A 242 16.11 13.64 -29.30
C GLY A 242 17.45 13.02 -29.69
N ASN A 243 18.48 13.24 -28.87
CA ASN A 243 19.81 12.65 -29.05
C ASN A 243 20.53 12.54 -27.68
N ASP A 244 21.12 11.39 -27.38
CA ASP A 244 21.78 11.15 -26.09
C ASP A 244 23.10 11.91 -25.91
N SER A 245 23.60 12.55 -26.98
CA SER A 245 24.72 13.50 -26.91
C SER A 245 24.28 14.92 -26.53
N ASN A 246 22.96 15.19 -26.49
CA ASN A 246 22.43 16.45 -26.00
C ASN A 246 22.58 16.57 -24.47
N ASP A 247 22.21 17.72 -23.89
CA ASP A 247 22.32 17.97 -22.46
C ASP A 247 21.06 17.59 -21.65
N GLY A 248 19.96 17.24 -22.32
CA GLY A 248 18.70 16.88 -21.68
C GLY A 248 17.82 18.08 -21.33
N SER A 249 18.14 19.28 -21.82
CA SER A 249 17.27 20.45 -21.73
C SER A 249 16.08 20.35 -22.68
N LEU A 250 15.08 21.24 -22.53
CA LEU A 250 13.92 21.27 -23.42
C LEU A 250 14.29 21.53 -24.89
N GLU A 251 15.32 22.35 -25.12
CA GLU A 251 15.81 22.71 -26.46
C GLU A 251 16.72 21.64 -27.06
N ALA A 252 17.41 20.87 -26.21
CA ALA A 252 18.28 19.76 -26.61
C ALA A 252 17.97 18.52 -25.75
N PRO A 253 16.85 17.83 -26.02
CA PRO A 253 16.41 16.70 -25.21
C PRO A 253 17.21 15.42 -25.51
N PHE A 254 17.30 14.52 -24.54
CA PHE A 254 17.80 13.15 -24.78
C PHE A 254 16.84 12.37 -25.68
N PHE A 255 17.29 11.23 -26.23
CA PHE A 255 16.37 10.27 -26.87
C PHE A 255 15.99 9.16 -25.87
N ASN A 256 16.99 8.56 -25.23
CA ASN A 256 16.79 7.45 -24.32
C ASN A 256 16.41 7.94 -22.92
N LEU A 257 15.25 7.49 -22.43
CA LEU A 257 14.82 7.71 -21.05
C LEU A 257 15.84 7.16 -20.05
N SER A 258 16.47 6.01 -20.34
CA SER A 258 17.57 5.47 -19.52
C SER A 258 18.74 6.42 -19.34
N LYS A 259 19.02 7.29 -20.33
CA LYS A 259 20.05 8.32 -20.21
C LYS A 259 19.65 9.37 -19.19
N ALA A 260 18.42 9.88 -19.25
CA ALA A 260 17.90 10.81 -18.26
C ALA A 260 17.89 10.20 -16.84
N ILE A 261 17.36 8.98 -16.68
CA ILE A 261 17.32 8.27 -15.40
C ILE A 261 18.73 8.12 -14.79
N SER A 262 19.74 7.84 -15.61
CA SER A 262 21.13 7.73 -15.12
C SER A 262 21.69 9.03 -14.51
N LEU A 263 21.08 10.17 -14.81
CA LEU A 263 21.45 11.49 -14.30
C LEU A 263 20.50 12.00 -13.20
N MET A 264 19.31 11.40 -13.07
CA MET A 264 18.33 11.79 -12.07
C MET A 264 18.77 11.41 -10.65
N GLU A 265 18.42 12.28 -9.72
CA GLU A 265 18.44 12.04 -8.28
C GLU A 265 17.00 12.09 -7.72
N ALA A 266 16.79 11.60 -6.50
CA ALA A 266 15.45 11.60 -5.89
C ALA A 266 14.86 13.02 -5.87
N GLY A 267 13.60 13.15 -6.29
CA GLY A 267 12.89 14.41 -6.47
C GLY A 267 12.94 14.99 -7.89
N ASP A 268 13.94 14.60 -8.70
CA ASP A 268 14.05 15.07 -10.09
C ASP A 268 12.88 14.59 -10.96
N THR A 269 12.67 15.30 -12.07
CA THR A 269 11.65 14.96 -13.07
C THR A 269 12.27 14.78 -14.45
N VAL A 270 11.84 13.77 -15.19
CA VAL A 270 12.04 13.70 -16.64
C VAL A 270 10.70 13.83 -17.35
N TYR A 271 10.63 14.74 -18.32
CA TYR A 271 9.48 14.95 -19.19
C TYR A 271 9.69 14.31 -20.56
N LEU A 272 8.74 13.47 -20.96
CA LEU A 272 8.71 12.79 -22.25
C LEU A 272 7.88 13.62 -23.25
N ARG A 273 8.51 14.14 -24.30
CA ARG A 273 7.81 14.82 -25.41
C ARG A 273 7.01 13.80 -26.22
N GLY A 274 5.86 14.20 -26.77
CA GLY A 274 4.95 13.32 -27.50
C GLY A 274 5.54 12.78 -28.81
N GLY A 275 5.00 11.66 -29.28
CA GLY A 275 5.51 10.90 -30.43
C GLY A 275 6.05 9.53 -30.01
N ILE A 276 6.56 8.78 -30.97
CA ILE A 276 6.87 7.35 -30.80
C ILE A 276 8.36 7.16 -30.50
N TYR A 277 8.65 6.55 -29.35
CA TYR A 277 10.00 6.12 -28.95
C TYR A 277 10.15 4.65 -29.28
N ARG A 278 11.03 4.34 -30.23
CA ARG A 278 11.40 2.97 -30.58
C ARG A 278 12.56 2.50 -29.70
N TYR A 279 12.23 1.83 -28.60
CA TYR A 279 13.22 1.28 -27.68
C TYR A 279 13.56 -0.18 -28.01
N ASN A 280 14.85 -0.50 -27.95
CA ASN A 280 15.39 -1.82 -28.23
C ASN A 280 15.99 -2.49 -26.98
N VAL A 281 15.76 -1.91 -25.80
CA VAL A 281 16.20 -2.43 -24.51
C VAL A 281 15.18 -2.07 -23.43
N THR A 282 15.04 -2.95 -22.43
CA THR A 282 14.24 -2.71 -21.23
C THR A 282 14.77 -1.52 -20.44
N ILE A 283 13.85 -0.70 -19.94
CA ILE A 283 14.16 0.43 -19.06
C ILE A 283 14.18 -0.06 -17.62
N ASN A 284 15.31 0.14 -16.95
CA ASN A 284 15.50 -0.31 -15.57
C ASN A 284 15.38 0.88 -14.61
N LEU A 285 14.48 0.76 -13.64
CA LEU A 285 14.25 1.73 -12.56
C LEU A 285 14.67 1.07 -11.24
N SER A 286 15.89 1.36 -10.78
CA SER A 286 16.50 0.68 -9.63
C SER A 286 16.91 1.61 -8.49
N GLN A 287 16.76 2.93 -8.66
CA GLN A 287 17.09 3.91 -7.62
C GLN A 287 16.00 3.93 -6.54
N LYS A 288 16.32 4.48 -5.37
CA LYS A 288 15.41 4.51 -4.22
C LYS A 288 15.21 5.95 -3.76
N GLY A 289 14.02 6.47 -4.00
CA GLY A 289 13.60 7.78 -3.47
C GLY A 289 13.12 7.67 -2.04
N ASN A 290 12.32 8.65 -1.62
CA ASN A 290 11.64 8.62 -0.33
C ASN A 290 10.27 9.31 -0.44
N ALA A 291 9.46 9.26 0.63
CA ALA A 291 8.09 9.78 0.61
C ALA A 291 7.98 11.29 0.31
N ALA A 292 9.05 12.07 0.47
CA ALA A 292 9.09 13.48 0.10
C ALA A 292 9.68 13.71 -1.31
N GLU A 293 10.45 12.77 -1.85
CA GLU A 293 11.29 12.97 -3.04
C GLU A 293 11.20 11.74 -3.97
N TYR A 294 10.16 11.74 -4.81
CA TYR A 294 9.96 10.72 -5.83
C TYR A 294 10.84 10.95 -7.05
N TYR A 295 11.19 9.88 -7.76
CA TYR A 295 11.69 9.99 -9.13
C TYR A 295 10.51 10.12 -10.09
N HIS A 296 10.33 11.29 -10.70
CA HIS A 296 9.17 11.56 -11.56
C HIS A 296 9.50 11.31 -13.03
N ILE A 297 8.68 10.52 -13.71
CA ILE A 297 8.76 10.27 -15.15
C ILE A 297 7.40 10.60 -15.74
N PHE A 298 7.27 11.77 -16.36
CA PHE A 298 5.98 12.30 -16.79
C PHE A 298 5.96 12.54 -18.29
N ASN A 299 4.78 12.48 -18.89
CA ASN A 299 4.59 13.12 -20.19
C ASN A 299 4.80 14.63 -20.06
N TYR A 300 5.31 15.25 -21.13
CA TYR A 300 5.27 16.69 -21.24
C TYR A 300 3.79 17.13 -21.31
N PRO A 301 3.36 18.15 -20.53
CA PRO A 301 1.96 18.51 -20.42
C PRO A 301 1.26 18.71 -21.78
N GLY A 302 0.14 18.02 -21.99
CA GLY A 302 -0.64 18.08 -23.22
C GLY A 302 -0.08 17.25 -24.39
N GLU A 303 1.04 16.56 -24.21
CA GLU A 303 1.60 15.65 -25.21
C GLU A 303 1.42 14.18 -24.80
N THR A 304 1.29 13.29 -25.78
CA THR A 304 1.15 11.84 -25.60
C THR A 304 2.38 11.13 -26.14
N PRO A 305 3.35 10.75 -25.28
CA PRO A 305 4.49 9.93 -25.68
C PRO A 305 4.10 8.46 -25.69
N GLU A 306 4.52 7.75 -26.74
CA GLU A 306 4.35 6.31 -26.89
C GLU A 306 5.69 5.62 -26.85
N LEU A 307 5.91 4.81 -25.81
CA LEU A 307 7.12 4.02 -25.63
C LEU A 307 6.86 2.63 -26.18
N ASN A 308 7.35 2.40 -27.39
CA ASN A 308 7.14 1.19 -28.16
C ASN A 308 8.40 0.32 -28.11
N PHE A 309 8.23 -0.88 -27.54
CA PHE A 309 9.30 -1.82 -27.21
C PHE A 309 9.45 -2.96 -28.21
N TYR A 310 8.80 -2.89 -29.38
CA TYR A 310 8.85 -3.94 -30.40
C TYR A 310 10.30 -4.30 -30.79
N ASP A 311 11.21 -3.31 -30.84
CA ASP A 311 12.58 -3.51 -31.28
C ASP A 311 13.45 -4.26 -30.24
N ILE A 312 12.90 -4.58 -29.07
CA ILE A 312 13.49 -5.53 -28.11
C ILE A 312 13.42 -6.96 -28.65
N ILE A 313 12.35 -7.32 -29.37
CA ILE A 313 12.00 -8.71 -29.67
C ILE A 313 13.12 -9.50 -30.39
N PRO A 314 13.88 -8.94 -31.36
CA PRO A 314 14.99 -9.66 -31.99
C PRO A 314 16.07 -10.16 -31.02
N ASN A 315 16.19 -9.55 -29.84
CA ASN A 315 17.15 -9.96 -28.80
C ASN A 315 16.70 -11.22 -28.02
N TYR A 316 15.44 -11.64 -28.17
CA TYR A 316 14.83 -12.76 -27.43
C TYR A 316 14.22 -13.77 -28.40
N SER A 317 15.08 -14.64 -28.94
CA SER A 317 14.76 -15.55 -30.05
C SER A 317 14.01 -16.82 -29.65
N ASN A 318 13.80 -17.09 -28.37
CA ASN A 318 12.98 -18.21 -27.88
C ASN A 318 12.03 -17.78 -26.76
N THR A 319 10.91 -18.51 -26.61
CA THR A 319 9.83 -18.20 -25.66
C THR A 319 10.31 -18.13 -24.20
N SER A 320 11.24 -18.98 -23.78
CA SER A 320 11.76 -18.97 -22.41
C SER A 320 12.62 -17.75 -22.07
N SER A 321 13.34 -17.18 -23.04
CA SER A 321 14.15 -15.97 -22.85
C SER A 321 13.33 -14.68 -22.79
N ARG A 322 12.11 -14.71 -23.36
CA ARG A 322 11.22 -13.54 -23.45
C ARG A 322 10.78 -13.00 -22.11
N GLY A 323 10.72 -13.84 -21.07
CA GLY A 323 10.47 -13.45 -19.67
C GLY A 323 11.43 -12.39 -19.08
N ASN A 324 12.36 -11.86 -19.88
CA ASN A 324 13.27 -10.77 -19.55
C ASN A 324 13.08 -9.52 -20.42
N GLY A 325 12.35 -9.61 -21.53
CA GLY A 325 12.15 -8.55 -22.52
C GLY A 325 10.98 -7.63 -22.15
N ARG A 326 11.05 -7.01 -20.98
CA ARG A 326 9.99 -6.13 -20.45
C ARG A 326 10.11 -4.72 -21.02
N GLY A 327 9.03 -3.94 -20.98
CA GLY A 327 9.13 -2.50 -21.23
C GLY A 327 9.91 -1.81 -20.10
N PHE A 328 9.39 -1.92 -18.88
CA PHE A 328 10.03 -1.45 -17.66
C PHE A 328 10.26 -2.59 -16.66
N LYS A 329 11.43 -2.57 -16.01
CA LYS A 329 11.71 -3.34 -14.80
C LYS A 329 11.97 -2.38 -13.64
N VAL A 330 11.09 -2.41 -12.64
CA VAL A 330 11.08 -1.49 -11.49
C VAL A 330 11.44 -2.25 -10.23
N THR A 331 12.72 -2.21 -9.84
CA THR A 331 13.22 -2.77 -8.57
C THR A 331 13.45 -1.71 -7.50
N GLY A 332 13.39 -0.44 -7.91
CA GLY A 332 13.54 0.71 -7.04
C GLY A 332 12.24 1.15 -6.36
N ASP A 333 12.39 2.11 -5.45
CA ASP A 333 11.30 2.58 -4.59
C ASP A 333 11.02 4.07 -4.84
N TYR A 334 9.77 4.49 -4.63
CA TYR A 334 9.34 5.90 -4.78
C TYR A 334 9.55 6.48 -6.19
N TYR A 335 9.14 5.73 -7.23
CA TYR A 335 8.94 6.28 -8.58
C TYR A 335 7.49 6.75 -8.79
N HIS A 336 7.30 7.80 -9.58
CA HIS A 336 5.99 8.23 -10.08
C HIS A 336 6.02 8.34 -11.60
N LEU A 337 5.37 7.39 -12.28
CA LEU A 337 5.23 7.35 -13.72
C LEU A 337 3.85 7.88 -14.11
N LYS A 338 3.79 8.85 -15.04
CA LYS A 338 2.53 9.49 -15.41
C LYS A 338 2.33 9.84 -16.88
N GLY A 339 1.17 9.47 -17.43
CA GLY A 339 0.59 10.11 -18.62
C GLY A 339 1.12 9.63 -19.97
N PHE A 340 1.66 8.42 -20.06
CA PHE A 340 2.28 7.91 -21.29
C PHE A 340 1.88 6.48 -21.64
N VAL A 341 2.10 6.12 -22.89
CA VAL A 341 1.73 4.82 -23.47
C VAL A 341 2.94 3.88 -23.45
N ILE A 342 2.71 2.61 -23.10
CA ILE A 342 3.70 1.52 -23.11
C ILE A 342 3.13 0.37 -23.92
N CYS A 343 3.82 -0.01 -25.00
CA CYS A 343 3.32 -1.04 -25.89
C CYS A 343 4.41 -1.92 -26.51
N GLN A 344 3.98 -3.06 -27.04
CA GLN A 344 4.80 -4.00 -27.81
C GLN A 344 6.03 -4.55 -27.06
N ALA A 345 6.03 -4.53 -25.73
CA ALA A 345 7.06 -5.24 -24.97
C ALA A 345 6.95 -6.76 -25.26
N PRO A 346 8.06 -7.48 -25.45
CA PRO A 346 8.03 -8.94 -25.63
C PRO A 346 7.43 -9.74 -24.46
N ASP A 347 7.36 -9.12 -23.28
CA ASP A 347 6.85 -9.62 -21.99
C ASP A 347 6.04 -8.46 -21.35
N ASN A 348 6.00 -8.33 -20.02
CA ASN A 348 5.21 -7.32 -19.34
C ASN A 348 5.52 -5.91 -19.86
N GLY A 349 4.49 -5.06 -19.94
CA GLY A 349 4.72 -3.62 -20.14
C GLY A 349 5.55 -3.05 -18.99
N ILE A 350 5.16 -3.36 -17.74
CA ILE A 350 5.89 -3.02 -16.52
C ILE A 350 5.94 -4.22 -15.56
N LYS A 351 7.12 -4.59 -15.08
CA LYS A 351 7.31 -5.49 -13.92
C LYS A 351 7.77 -4.69 -12.71
N VAL A 352 7.06 -4.84 -11.59
CA VAL A 352 7.30 -4.12 -10.34
C VAL A 352 7.72 -5.11 -9.24
N GLU A 353 8.95 -4.94 -8.78
CA GLU A 353 9.60 -5.66 -7.69
C GLU A 353 10.04 -4.69 -6.56
N GLY A 354 9.73 -3.40 -6.69
CA GLY A 354 9.96 -2.36 -5.68
C GLY A 354 8.67 -1.92 -4.95
N SER A 355 8.82 -1.01 -4.01
CA SER A 355 7.75 -0.55 -3.12
C SER A 355 7.47 0.96 -3.24
N TYR A 356 6.29 1.39 -2.78
CA TYR A 356 5.89 2.80 -2.70
C TYR A 356 5.86 3.56 -4.05
N ASN A 357 5.73 2.84 -5.16
CA ASN A 357 5.68 3.43 -6.49
C ASN A 357 4.25 3.84 -6.89
N ILE A 358 4.13 4.87 -7.74
CA ILE A 358 2.87 5.37 -8.28
C ILE A 358 2.91 5.25 -9.81
N PHE A 359 1.90 4.58 -10.36
CA PHE A 359 1.64 4.48 -11.79
C PHE A 359 0.30 5.16 -12.06
N GLU A 360 0.32 6.31 -12.73
CA GLU A 360 -0.87 7.16 -12.89
C GLU A 360 -1.11 7.49 -14.36
N LEU A 361 -2.33 7.31 -14.89
CA LEU A 361 -2.64 7.68 -16.28
C LEU A 361 -1.71 7.04 -17.31
N LEU A 362 -1.33 5.79 -17.07
CA LEU A 362 -0.59 5.00 -18.04
C LEU A 362 -1.57 4.20 -18.91
N THR A 363 -1.21 4.05 -20.18
CA THR A 363 -1.90 3.16 -21.11
C THR A 363 -0.94 2.04 -21.49
N LEU A 364 -1.30 0.79 -21.18
CA LEU A 364 -0.47 -0.38 -21.39
C LEU A 364 -1.18 -1.33 -22.34
N HIS A 365 -0.66 -1.53 -23.55
CA HIS A 365 -1.35 -2.36 -24.53
C HIS A 365 -0.43 -3.15 -25.45
N HIS A 366 -0.93 -4.28 -25.93
CA HIS A 366 -0.22 -5.11 -26.91
C HIS A 366 1.16 -5.54 -26.43
N ASN A 367 1.32 -5.73 -25.11
CA ASN A 367 2.50 -6.32 -24.53
C ASN A 367 2.40 -7.85 -24.58
N GLY A 368 3.54 -8.53 -24.61
CA GLY A 368 3.67 -9.97 -24.75
C GLY A 368 3.44 -10.76 -23.46
N ASP A 369 3.07 -10.05 -22.40
CA ASP A 369 2.56 -10.54 -21.11
C ASP A 369 1.75 -9.37 -20.51
N SER A 370 1.35 -9.48 -19.24
CA SER A 370 0.52 -8.54 -18.50
C SER A 370 0.96 -7.10 -18.70
N GLY A 371 0.01 -6.17 -18.86
CA GLY A 371 0.33 -4.76 -19.01
C GLY A 371 1.20 -4.25 -17.86
N ILE A 372 0.77 -4.50 -16.62
CA ILE A 372 1.58 -4.33 -15.41
C ILE A 372 1.49 -5.56 -14.52
N GLN A 373 2.65 -6.02 -14.02
CA GLN A 373 2.75 -7.07 -13.01
C GLN A 373 3.49 -6.57 -11.76
N ILE A 374 2.82 -6.59 -10.63
CA ILE A 374 3.38 -6.33 -9.29
C ILE A 374 3.60 -7.67 -8.59
N GLY A 375 4.83 -7.95 -8.18
CA GLY A 375 5.19 -9.18 -7.49
C GLY A 375 6.50 -9.77 -8.00
N LEU A 376 6.94 -10.84 -7.37
CA LEU A 376 8.24 -11.46 -7.54
C LEU A 376 8.15 -12.68 -8.47
N SER A 377 8.44 -13.86 -7.95
CA SER A 377 8.36 -15.17 -8.60
C SER A 377 7.66 -16.15 -7.67
N SER A 378 7.20 -17.27 -8.21
CA SER A 378 6.42 -18.29 -7.46
C SER A 378 7.15 -18.92 -6.27
N ASN A 379 8.48 -18.81 -6.21
CA ASN A 379 9.31 -19.39 -5.14
C ASN A 379 9.93 -18.31 -4.24
N ALA A 380 9.57 -17.04 -4.41
CA ALA A 380 10.13 -15.96 -3.63
C ALA A 380 9.54 -15.96 -2.21
N PRO A 381 10.32 -15.60 -1.17
CA PRO A 381 9.78 -15.45 0.17
C PRO A 381 8.86 -14.23 0.25
N ASP A 382 7.66 -14.42 0.77
CA ASP A 382 6.72 -13.32 1.03
C ASP A 382 7.21 -12.44 2.17
N ALA A 383 7.09 -11.13 2.01
CA ALA A 383 7.35 -10.17 3.06
C ALA A 383 6.38 -9.00 2.94
N ALA A 384 5.67 -8.68 4.05
CA ALA A 384 4.63 -7.66 4.05
C ALA A 384 5.17 -6.27 3.62
N ASP A 385 6.44 -6.02 3.91
CA ASP A 385 7.16 -4.77 3.71
C ASP A 385 8.00 -4.73 2.42
N LYS A 386 7.89 -5.75 1.53
CA LYS A 386 8.54 -5.77 0.22
C LYS A 386 7.53 -5.85 -0.91
N VAL A 387 7.80 -5.18 -2.04
CA VAL A 387 6.86 -5.09 -3.16
C VAL A 387 5.47 -4.65 -2.68
N CYS A 388 5.46 -3.61 -1.85
CA CYS A 388 4.32 -3.19 -1.06
C CYS A 388 4.01 -1.71 -1.31
N HIS A 389 2.81 -1.28 -0.93
CA HIS A 389 2.40 0.12 -1.02
C HIS A 389 2.48 0.74 -2.42
N ASN A 390 2.41 -0.07 -3.49
CA ASN A 390 2.33 0.46 -4.85
C ASN A 390 0.89 0.87 -5.19
N LEU A 391 0.74 2.00 -5.88
CA LEU A 391 -0.55 2.54 -6.33
C LEU A 391 -0.59 2.57 -7.87
N VAL A 392 -1.55 1.84 -8.45
CA VAL A 392 -1.91 1.95 -9.86
C VAL A 392 -3.23 2.71 -9.94
N LYS A 393 -3.21 3.89 -10.55
CA LYS A 393 -4.32 4.84 -10.52
C LYS A 393 -4.67 5.32 -11.92
N ASN A 394 -5.94 5.22 -12.28
CA ASN A 394 -6.47 5.73 -13.53
C ASN A 394 -5.72 5.19 -14.77
N CYS A 395 -5.21 3.96 -14.71
CA CYS A 395 -4.51 3.34 -15.82
C CYS A 395 -5.48 2.52 -16.69
N ASP A 396 -5.14 2.42 -17.98
CA ASP A 396 -5.81 1.55 -18.94
C ASP A 396 -4.87 0.43 -19.35
N SER A 397 -5.32 -0.82 -19.27
CA SER A 397 -4.50 -1.97 -19.68
C SER A 397 -5.29 -2.94 -20.54
N TYR A 398 -4.94 -3.05 -21.82
CA TYR A 398 -5.77 -3.76 -22.78
C TYR A 398 -5.00 -4.47 -23.86
N ARG A 399 -5.60 -5.55 -24.38
CA ARG A 399 -5.06 -6.30 -25.52
C ARG A 399 -3.61 -6.73 -25.31
N ASN A 400 -3.28 -7.13 -24.09
CA ASN A 400 -1.99 -7.77 -23.81
C ASN A 400 -2.12 -9.27 -24.10
N TYR A 401 -1.12 -9.85 -24.79
CA TYR A 401 -1.19 -11.16 -25.43
C TYR A 401 0.10 -11.97 -25.27
N ASP A 402 0.11 -12.97 -24.40
CA ASP A 402 1.23 -13.90 -24.20
C ASP A 402 1.12 -15.14 -25.09
N TRP A 403 1.15 -14.92 -26.40
CA TRP A 403 1.06 -15.99 -27.40
C TRP A 403 2.14 -17.09 -27.23
N GLY A 404 3.28 -16.76 -26.61
CA GLY A 404 4.39 -17.69 -26.36
C GLY A 404 4.09 -18.73 -25.26
N THR A 405 3.04 -18.48 -24.49
CA THR A 405 2.59 -19.28 -23.34
C THR A 405 1.09 -19.54 -23.44
N SER A 406 0.61 -19.83 -24.64
CA SER A 406 -0.78 -20.25 -24.87
C SER A 406 -1.84 -19.23 -24.43
N TYR A 407 -1.49 -17.94 -24.32
CA TYR A 407 -2.40 -16.87 -23.96
C TYR A 407 -2.93 -16.93 -22.51
N GLU A 408 -2.26 -17.68 -21.63
CA GLU A 408 -2.71 -18.02 -20.27
C GLU A 408 -2.16 -17.11 -19.16
N ASN A 409 -1.36 -16.08 -19.48
CA ASN A 409 -0.70 -15.24 -18.47
C ASN A 409 -0.88 -13.73 -18.65
N ALA A 410 -1.22 -13.25 -19.85
CA ALA A 410 -1.27 -11.82 -20.13
C ALA A 410 -2.57 -11.19 -19.62
N ASP A 411 -2.46 -10.56 -18.46
CA ASP A 411 -3.54 -9.83 -17.83
C ASP A 411 -3.54 -8.34 -18.20
N GLY A 412 -4.62 -7.65 -17.86
CA GLY A 412 -4.59 -6.20 -17.73
C GLY A 412 -3.66 -5.78 -16.58
N PHE A 413 -4.02 -6.19 -15.38
CA PHE A 413 -3.34 -5.84 -14.13
C PHE A 413 -3.07 -7.08 -13.28
N ALA A 414 -1.81 -7.49 -13.19
CA ALA A 414 -1.40 -8.60 -12.37
C ALA A 414 -0.78 -8.09 -11.05
N CYS A 415 -1.24 -8.59 -9.91
CA CYS A 415 -0.60 -8.38 -8.60
C CYS A 415 -0.44 -9.74 -7.95
N LYS A 416 0.55 -10.49 -8.41
CA LYS A 416 0.65 -11.95 -8.28
C LYS A 416 2.08 -12.40 -8.05
N LEU A 417 2.25 -13.63 -7.57
CA LEU A 417 3.54 -14.25 -7.25
C LEU A 417 4.26 -13.48 -6.13
N SER A 418 3.73 -13.56 -4.91
CA SER A 418 4.38 -13.03 -3.70
C SER A 418 4.56 -11.50 -3.61
N PRO A 419 3.55 -10.67 -3.95
CA PRO A 419 3.58 -9.24 -3.60
C PRO A 419 3.37 -9.04 -2.10
N GLY A 420 3.93 -7.95 -1.55
CA GLY A 420 3.70 -7.55 -0.16
C GLY A 420 2.36 -6.84 0.05
N ALA A 421 2.23 -6.21 1.22
CA ALA A 421 0.97 -5.61 1.63
C ALA A 421 0.65 -4.29 0.93
N ASN A 422 -0.62 -3.88 1.01
CA ASN A 422 -1.08 -2.53 0.69
C ASN A 422 -0.90 -2.09 -0.78
N ASN A 423 -0.81 -3.02 -1.72
CA ASN A 423 -0.88 -2.71 -3.15
C ASN A 423 -2.32 -2.37 -3.56
N ARG A 424 -2.51 -1.37 -4.44
CA ARG A 424 -3.83 -0.81 -4.75
C ARG A 424 -4.04 -0.49 -6.23
N PHE A 425 -5.28 -0.68 -6.68
CA PHE A 425 -5.76 -0.30 -8.01
C PHE A 425 -7.00 0.60 -7.87
N VAL A 426 -6.98 1.79 -8.47
CA VAL A 426 -8.08 2.76 -8.34
C VAL A 426 -8.39 3.41 -9.68
N GLY A 427 -9.66 3.41 -10.11
CA GLY A 427 -10.07 4.13 -11.33
C GLY A 427 -9.54 3.52 -12.64
N CYS A 428 -9.04 2.29 -12.60
CA CYS A 428 -8.39 1.62 -13.73
C CYS A 428 -9.41 0.89 -14.62
N ARG A 429 -9.06 0.70 -15.90
CA ARG A 429 -9.85 -0.13 -16.84
C ARG A 429 -8.98 -1.21 -17.45
N ALA A 430 -9.47 -2.44 -17.48
CA ALA A 430 -8.84 -3.51 -18.23
C ALA A 430 -9.80 -4.09 -19.26
N TRP A 431 -9.36 -4.31 -20.49
CA TRP A 431 -10.23 -4.96 -21.45
C TRP A 431 -9.50 -5.75 -22.51
N GLU A 432 -10.17 -6.77 -23.03
CA GLU A 432 -9.73 -7.51 -24.20
C GLU A 432 -8.31 -8.11 -24.05
N ASN A 433 -7.85 -8.34 -22.82
CA ASN A 433 -6.61 -9.06 -22.51
C ASN A 433 -6.81 -10.56 -22.73
N SER A 434 -5.74 -11.30 -23.03
CA SER A 434 -5.92 -12.71 -23.36
C SER A 434 -6.28 -13.59 -22.17
N ASP A 435 -5.73 -13.34 -20.98
CA ASP A 435 -6.09 -14.11 -19.77
C ASP A 435 -7.19 -13.38 -18.98
N ASP A 436 -6.83 -12.47 -18.06
CA ASP A 436 -7.81 -11.76 -17.23
C ASP A 436 -7.69 -10.23 -17.26
N GLY A 437 -8.71 -9.56 -16.73
CA GLY A 437 -8.59 -8.14 -16.42
C GLY A 437 -7.65 -7.89 -15.24
N TRP A 438 -7.86 -8.62 -14.15
CA TRP A 438 -7.03 -8.62 -12.94
C TRP A 438 -6.70 -10.03 -12.50
N ASP A 439 -5.46 -10.27 -12.07
CA ASP A 439 -5.01 -11.56 -11.52
C ASP A 439 -4.17 -11.40 -10.23
N PHE A 440 -4.65 -12.02 -9.15
CA PHE A 440 -4.03 -12.08 -7.81
C PHE A 440 -3.51 -13.48 -7.43
N TYR A 441 -3.11 -14.28 -8.42
CA TYR A 441 -2.54 -15.61 -8.22
C TYR A 441 -1.36 -15.63 -7.22
N MET A 442 -1.36 -16.57 -6.26
CA MET A 442 -0.32 -16.74 -5.23
C MET A 442 0.00 -15.46 -4.43
N THR A 443 -0.96 -15.02 -3.61
CA THR A 443 -0.84 -13.81 -2.78
C THR A 443 -1.21 -14.11 -1.31
N HIS A 444 -0.48 -13.52 -0.35
CA HIS A 444 -0.73 -13.67 1.09
C HIS A 444 -1.27 -12.40 1.76
N PHE A 445 -1.04 -11.24 1.16
CA PHE A 445 -1.45 -9.97 1.72
C PHE A 445 -2.66 -9.38 0.98
N PRO A 446 -3.57 -8.68 1.69
CA PRO A 446 -4.69 -8.00 1.07
C PRO A 446 -4.25 -7.04 -0.04
N ILE A 447 -5.00 -7.10 -1.15
CA ILE A 447 -4.91 -6.18 -2.29
C ILE A 447 -6.25 -5.46 -2.37
N TYR A 448 -6.21 -4.17 -2.70
CA TYR A 448 -7.39 -3.31 -2.70
C TYR A 448 -7.69 -2.82 -4.12
N ILE A 449 -8.94 -2.98 -4.55
CA ILE A 449 -9.45 -2.45 -5.81
C ILE A 449 -10.64 -1.54 -5.53
N ASP A 450 -10.67 -0.34 -6.13
CA ASP A 450 -11.79 0.59 -6.02
C ASP A 450 -12.09 1.27 -7.35
N SER A 451 -13.38 1.32 -7.72
CA SER A 451 -13.83 2.03 -8.93
C SER A 451 -13.11 1.59 -10.21
N CYS A 452 -12.94 0.28 -10.42
CA CYS A 452 -12.30 -0.26 -11.61
C CYS A 452 -13.31 -0.97 -12.52
N TRP A 453 -13.08 -0.92 -13.83
CA TRP A 453 -13.94 -1.57 -14.82
C TRP A 453 -13.20 -2.62 -15.63
N THR A 454 -13.87 -3.71 -15.99
CA THR A 454 -13.30 -4.78 -16.80
C THR A 454 -14.28 -5.28 -17.85
N MET A 455 -13.77 -5.54 -19.07
CA MET A 455 -14.59 -6.00 -20.19
C MET A 455 -13.86 -6.98 -21.12
N GLY A 456 -14.51 -8.06 -21.55
CA GLY A 456 -14.10 -8.77 -22.77
C GLY A 456 -12.79 -9.55 -22.72
N ASN A 457 -12.23 -9.81 -21.54
CA ASN A 457 -11.01 -10.61 -21.41
C ASN A 457 -11.28 -12.09 -21.75
N GLY A 458 -10.26 -12.81 -22.23
CA GLY A 458 -10.39 -14.21 -22.64
C GLY A 458 -10.99 -14.44 -24.02
N ASN A 459 -11.07 -13.40 -24.86
CA ASN A 459 -11.70 -13.49 -26.18
C ASN A 459 -10.69 -13.79 -27.29
N GLU A 460 -10.63 -15.04 -27.74
CA GLU A 460 -9.72 -15.47 -28.82
C GLU A 460 -9.94 -14.73 -30.15
N GLU A 461 -11.16 -14.26 -30.44
CA GLU A 461 -11.49 -13.66 -31.74
C GLU A 461 -10.77 -12.32 -31.95
N LEU A 462 -10.40 -11.63 -30.87
CA LEU A 462 -9.80 -10.30 -30.94
C LEU A 462 -8.35 -10.32 -31.46
N VAL A 463 -7.65 -11.44 -31.30
CA VAL A 463 -6.24 -11.57 -31.72
C VAL A 463 -6.12 -11.81 -33.24
N LYS A 464 -7.15 -12.38 -33.88
CA LYS A 464 -7.06 -12.90 -35.25
C LYS A 464 -6.78 -11.84 -36.32
N ASN A 465 -7.17 -10.58 -36.10
CA ASN A 465 -7.04 -9.51 -37.09
C ASN A 465 -6.69 -8.14 -36.46
N ASP A 466 -5.96 -8.11 -35.35
CA ASP A 466 -5.61 -6.85 -34.70
C ASP A 466 -4.52 -6.08 -35.49
N PRO A 467 -4.84 -4.95 -36.16
CA PRO A 467 -3.85 -4.22 -36.95
C PRO A 467 -2.79 -3.51 -36.09
N ASP A 468 -3.10 -3.25 -34.81
CA ASP A 468 -2.21 -2.54 -33.89
C ASP A 468 -1.22 -3.50 -33.22
N TRP A 469 -1.45 -4.82 -33.34
CA TRP A 469 -0.51 -5.84 -32.91
C TRP A 469 0.63 -6.07 -33.92
N GLU A 470 1.60 -5.14 -33.96
CA GLU A 470 2.72 -5.16 -34.91
C GLU A 470 3.44 -6.53 -34.98
N TRP A 471 3.68 -7.17 -33.84
CA TRP A 471 4.32 -8.49 -33.80
C TRP A 471 3.47 -9.60 -34.41
N GLY A 472 2.19 -9.67 -34.04
CA GLY A 472 1.27 -10.67 -34.58
C GLY A 472 1.13 -10.57 -36.10
N GLN A 473 0.95 -9.34 -36.59
CA GLN A 473 0.83 -9.05 -38.02
C GLN A 473 2.07 -9.47 -38.80
N LYS A 474 3.27 -9.14 -38.31
CA LYS A 474 4.53 -9.45 -39.01
C LYS A 474 4.90 -10.93 -38.99
N ASN A 475 4.44 -11.68 -38.00
CA ASN A 475 4.84 -13.08 -37.81
C ASN A 475 3.71 -14.09 -38.05
N GLY A 476 2.51 -13.64 -38.43
CA GLY A 476 1.37 -14.51 -38.70
C GLY A 476 0.95 -15.34 -37.49
N ILE A 477 1.01 -14.76 -36.29
CA ILE A 477 0.67 -15.46 -35.06
C ILE A 477 -0.85 -15.61 -34.96
N GLY A 478 -1.33 -16.85 -34.85
CA GLY A 478 -2.75 -17.18 -34.69
C GLY A 478 -3.13 -17.60 -33.27
N THR A 479 -4.39 -18.00 -33.09
CA THR A 479 -5.00 -18.36 -31.78
C THR A 479 -4.86 -19.84 -31.43
N VAL A 480 -3.82 -20.52 -31.94
CA VAL A 480 -3.66 -21.97 -31.71
C VAL A 480 -3.36 -22.23 -30.23
N ASN A 481 -4.06 -23.20 -29.63
CA ASN A 481 -3.92 -23.60 -28.22
C ASN A 481 -4.27 -22.51 -27.19
N TRP A 482 -5.32 -21.71 -27.43
CA TRP A 482 -5.81 -20.72 -26.46
C TRP A 482 -6.13 -21.35 -25.09
N GLN A 483 -5.54 -20.80 -24.02
CA GLN A 483 -5.75 -21.20 -22.62
C GLN A 483 -6.06 -20.02 -21.69
N GLY A 484 -6.30 -18.83 -22.23
CA GLY A 484 -6.74 -17.68 -21.41
C GLY A 484 -8.09 -17.94 -20.74
N ASP A 485 -8.17 -17.68 -19.45
CA ASP A 485 -9.29 -18.01 -18.57
C ASP A 485 -10.50 -17.08 -18.79
N GLY A 486 -10.27 -15.78 -19.02
CA GLY A 486 -11.31 -14.80 -19.30
C GLY A 486 -12.04 -14.25 -18.08
N ASN A 487 -11.39 -14.16 -16.92
CA ASN A 487 -11.99 -13.53 -15.74
C ASN A 487 -11.96 -12.00 -15.87
N GLY A 488 -12.97 -11.35 -15.29
CA GLY A 488 -12.92 -9.91 -15.05
C GLY A 488 -11.90 -9.60 -13.96
N PHE A 489 -12.16 -10.15 -12.76
CA PHE A 489 -11.32 -10.07 -11.58
C PHE A 489 -11.05 -11.49 -11.03
N LYS A 490 -9.84 -12.02 -11.23
CA LYS A 490 -9.30 -13.26 -10.65
C LYS A 490 -8.61 -12.91 -9.32
N LEU A 491 -9.27 -13.25 -8.20
CA LEU A 491 -8.99 -12.71 -6.86
C LEU A 491 -8.28 -13.71 -5.93
N GLY A 492 -7.35 -14.48 -6.47
CA GLY A 492 -6.52 -15.44 -5.72
C GLY A 492 -6.13 -16.64 -6.56
N GLY A 493 -5.36 -17.57 -5.98
CA GLY A 493 -4.78 -18.68 -6.72
C GLY A 493 -4.11 -19.72 -5.83
N ASP A 494 -4.07 -20.96 -6.30
CA ASP A 494 -3.22 -22.04 -5.75
C ASP A 494 -3.41 -22.38 -4.25
N GLY A 495 -4.55 -22.02 -3.65
CA GLY A 495 -4.80 -22.25 -2.23
C GLY A 495 -4.12 -21.25 -1.30
N TRP A 496 -3.62 -20.14 -1.82
CA TRP A 496 -3.02 -19.07 -1.03
C TRP A 496 -4.11 -18.22 -0.36
N ALA A 497 -3.86 -17.82 0.87
CA ALA A 497 -4.84 -17.15 1.73
C ALA A 497 -4.58 -15.64 1.77
N ALA A 498 -5.47 -14.85 1.16
CA ALA A 498 -5.41 -13.39 1.23
C ALA A 498 -6.78 -12.73 1.24
N LYS A 499 -6.97 -11.78 2.16
CA LYS A 499 -8.26 -11.09 2.35
C LYS A 499 -8.41 -9.86 1.45
N HIS A 500 -8.49 -10.08 0.14
CA HIS A 500 -8.65 -8.97 -0.82
C HIS A 500 -9.97 -8.21 -0.60
N GLN A 501 -9.97 -6.93 -0.98
CA GLN A 501 -11.15 -6.07 -0.90
C GLN A 501 -11.38 -5.33 -2.22
N ILE A 502 -12.57 -5.51 -2.77
CA ILE A 502 -12.98 -5.02 -4.07
C ILE A 502 -14.27 -4.22 -3.91
N ASN A 503 -14.21 -2.95 -4.26
CA ASN A 503 -15.30 -1.99 -4.07
C ASN A 503 -15.66 -1.30 -5.38
N ASN A 504 -16.95 -1.04 -5.60
CA ASN A 504 -17.41 -0.15 -6.67
C ASN A 504 -16.94 -0.55 -8.08
N CYS A 505 -16.73 -1.85 -8.31
CA CYS A 505 -16.16 -2.36 -9.55
C CYS A 505 -17.23 -2.90 -10.51
N ILE A 506 -16.95 -2.81 -11.81
CA ILE A 506 -17.85 -3.29 -12.87
C ILE A 506 -17.13 -4.35 -13.70
N ALA A 507 -17.75 -5.50 -13.89
CA ALA A 507 -17.26 -6.57 -14.76
C ALA A 507 -18.32 -7.01 -15.76
N PHE A 508 -18.01 -6.99 -17.05
CA PHE A 508 -18.96 -7.45 -18.05
C PHE A 508 -18.35 -8.06 -19.30
N ASP A 509 -19.19 -8.75 -20.07
CA ASP A 509 -18.81 -9.32 -21.36
C ASP A 509 -17.59 -10.26 -21.31
N GLY A 510 -17.32 -10.92 -20.19
CA GLY A 510 -16.23 -11.92 -20.10
C GLY A 510 -16.45 -13.15 -20.99
N TYR A 511 -15.35 -13.81 -21.38
CA TYR A 511 -15.32 -14.95 -22.30
C TYR A 511 -14.69 -16.20 -21.65
N ALA A 512 -14.40 -17.21 -22.47
CA ALA A 512 -13.77 -18.48 -22.08
C ALA A 512 -14.50 -19.19 -20.91
N THR A 513 -13.81 -19.50 -19.81
CA THR A 513 -14.41 -20.22 -18.66
C THR A 513 -14.50 -19.38 -17.40
N GLY A 514 -14.08 -18.12 -17.51
CA GLY A 514 -13.91 -17.17 -16.41
C GLY A 514 -15.21 -16.66 -15.82
N ALA A 515 -15.07 -15.83 -14.79
CA ALA A 515 -16.17 -15.12 -14.17
C ALA A 515 -15.87 -13.62 -14.08
N GLY A 516 -16.92 -12.79 -14.00
CA GLY A 516 -16.76 -11.36 -13.72
C GLY A 516 -15.97 -11.14 -12.43
N PHE A 517 -16.37 -11.82 -11.36
CA PHE A 517 -15.63 -11.91 -10.09
C PHE A 517 -15.39 -13.38 -9.73
N SER A 518 -14.14 -13.77 -9.60
CA SER A 518 -13.68 -15.15 -9.40
C SER A 518 -12.77 -15.22 -8.18
N GLU A 519 -13.11 -16.06 -7.19
CA GLU A 519 -12.26 -16.34 -6.04
C GLU A 519 -11.00 -17.14 -6.38
N ASN A 520 -11.08 -17.94 -7.45
CA ASN A 520 -9.99 -18.69 -8.05
C ASN A 520 -9.07 -19.46 -7.07
N ASN A 521 -9.66 -20.25 -6.16
CA ASN A 521 -8.90 -21.02 -5.16
C ASN A 521 -8.13 -20.18 -4.13
N ASN A 522 -8.54 -18.93 -3.87
CA ASN A 522 -8.15 -18.24 -2.63
C ASN A 522 -8.61 -19.05 -1.41
N ALA A 523 -7.74 -19.22 -0.43
CA ALA A 523 -8.00 -19.94 0.82
C ALA A 523 -8.39 -19.03 2.00
N ASP A 524 -8.79 -17.78 1.73
CA ASP A 524 -9.31 -16.84 2.72
C ASP A 524 -10.51 -16.04 2.17
N SER A 525 -11.16 -15.27 3.06
CA SER A 525 -12.33 -14.46 2.74
C SER A 525 -12.02 -13.31 1.80
N ILE A 526 -12.81 -13.16 0.74
CA ILE A 526 -12.81 -11.97 -0.12
C ILE A 526 -13.94 -11.03 0.32
N TYR A 527 -13.65 -9.73 0.34
CA TYR A 527 -14.64 -8.67 0.56
C TYR A 527 -15.06 -8.05 -0.78
N LEU A 528 -16.34 -8.17 -1.14
CA LEU A 528 -16.92 -7.64 -2.37
C LEU A 528 -18.09 -6.71 -2.02
N PHE A 529 -17.91 -5.42 -2.26
CA PHE A 529 -18.92 -4.42 -1.93
C PHE A 529 -19.29 -3.58 -3.13
N ASN A 530 -20.59 -3.35 -3.32
CA ASN A 530 -21.08 -2.39 -4.32
C ASN A 530 -20.54 -2.71 -5.72
N CYS A 531 -20.50 -3.99 -6.12
CA CYS A 531 -19.99 -4.39 -7.43
C CYS A 531 -21.15 -4.67 -8.40
N LEU A 532 -20.90 -4.48 -9.70
CA LEU A 532 -21.84 -4.76 -10.78
C LEU A 532 -21.22 -5.81 -11.72
N SER A 533 -21.96 -6.87 -12.02
CA SER A 533 -21.53 -7.92 -12.93
C SER A 533 -22.66 -8.34 -13.85
N PHE A 534 -22.43 -8.31 -15.17
CA PHE A 534 -23.44 -8.70 -16.16
C PHE A 534 -22.81 -9.25 -17.44
N ASN A 535 -23.54 -10.08 -18.20
CA ASN A 535 -23.09 -10.61 -19.49
C ASN A 535 -21.72 -11.32 -19.45
N ASN A 536 -21.30 -11.85 -18.30
CA ASN A 536 -20.13 -12.72 -18.20
C ASN A 536 -20.56 -14.19 -18.34
N ILE A 537 -19.62 -15.10 -18.63
CA ILE A 537 -19.90 -16.55 -18.57
C ILE A 537 -20.47 -16.94 -17.20
N LYS A 538 -19.90 -16.39 -16.13
CA LYS A 538 -20.46 -16.36 -14.77
C LYS A 538 -20.23 -14.98 -14.19
N ASN A 539 -21.18 -14.44 -13.44
CA ASN A 539 -21.02 -13.10 -12.88
C ASN A 539 -20.22 -13.10 -11.58
N TYR A 540 -20.59 -13.95 -10.62
CA TYR A 540 -19.91 -14.12 -9.33
C TYR A 540 -19.69 -15.59 -9.03
N ARG A 541 -18.42 -16.00 -8.90
CA ARG A 541 -17.98 -17.34 -8.53
C ARG A 541 -17.11 -17.25 -7.28
N LEU A 542 -17.64 -17.66 -6.14
CA LEU A 542 -17.04 -17.51 -4.80
C LEU A 542 -17.11 -18.82 -4.01
N THR A 543 -16.59 -19.90 -4.58
CA THR A 543 -16.90 -21.30 -4.21
C THR A 543 -15.88 -22.00 -3.32
N LYS A 544 -14.91 -21.27 -2.76
CA LYS A 544 -13.74 -21.88 -2.10
C LYS A 544 -13.65 -21.60 -0.61
N TYR A 545 -13.99 -20.39 -0.20
CA TYR A 545 -13.93 -19.96 1.19
C TYR A 545 -15.09 -19.00 1.49
N PRO A 546 -15.62 -18.96 2.73
CA PRO A 546 -16.62 -17.97 3.12
C PRO A 546 -16.15 -16.55 2.82
N CYS A 547 -16.92 -15.82 2.02
CA CYS A 547 -16.65 -14.43 1.66
C CYS A 547 -17.60 -13.47 2.41
N ASP A 548 -17.45 -12.18 2.17
CA ASP A 548 -18.42 -11.17 2.59
C ASP A 548 -18.79 -10.31 1.38
N VAL A 549 -20.03 -10.46 0.92
CA VAL A 549 -20.54 -9.93 -0.34
C VAL A 549 -21.77 -9.09 -0.06
N ARG A 550 -21.71 -7.78 -0.35
CA ARG A 550 -22.81 -6.87 -0.05
C ARG A 550 -23.07 -5.85 -1.13
N ASN A 551 -24.34 -5.48 -1.28
CA ASN A 551 -24.79 -4.43 -2.20
C ASN A 551 -24.40 -4.69 -3.67
N CYS A 552 -24.14 -5.94 -4.05
CA CYS A 552 -23.72 -6.28 -5.40
C CYS A 552 -24.91 -6.55 -6.33
N ILE A 553 -24.79 -6.18 -7.60
CA ILE A 553 -25.74 -6.48 -8.66
C ILE A 553 -25.15 -7.57 -9.56
N SER A 554 -25.95 -8.60 -9.81
CA SER A 554 -25.72 -9.64 -10.81
C SER A 554 -26.96 -9.81 -11.69
N PHE A 555 -26.80 -9.82 -13.02
CA PHE A 555 -27.85 -10.20 -13.97
C PHE A 555 -27.27 -10.64 -15.32
N ASP A 556 -28.10 -11.31 -16.12
CA ASP A 556 -27.84 -11.69 -17.51
C ASP A 556 -26.48 -12.39 -17.75
N PRO A 557 -26.15 -13.49 -17.07
CA PRO A 557 -24.95 -14.26 -17.40
C PRO A 557 -25.14 -15.01 -18.74
N LYS A 558 -24.08 -15.10 -19.55
CA LYS A 558 -24.04 -15.93 -20.77
C LYS A 558 -24.20 -17.43 -20.45
N GLY A 559 -23.71 -17.85 -19.29
CA GLY A 559 -23.84 -19.22 -18.79
C GLY A 559 -25.25 -19.52 -18.27
N SER A 560 -25.67 -20.78 -18.38
CA SER A 560 -27.00 -21.19 -17.91
C SER A 560 -27.04 -21.56 -16.42
N GLY A 561 -28.21 -21.37 -15.80
CA GLY A 561 -28.47 -21.79 -14.42
C GLY A 561 -28.15 -20.74 -13.36
N SER A 562 -28.71 -20.93 -12.16
CA SER A 562 -28.52 -19.99 -11.05
C SER A 562 -27.04 -19.78 -10.65
N LYS A 563 -26.20 -20.80 -10.83
CA LYS A 563 -24.77 -20.73 -10.52
C LYS A 563 -23.98 -19.84 -11.47
N ALA A 564 -24.50 -19.56 -12.67
CA ALA A 564 -23.89 -18.58 -13.56
C ALA A 564 -24.19 -17.15 -13.10
N LEU A 565 -25.37 -16.92 -12.50
CA LEU A 565 -25.74 -15.64 -11.90
C LEU A 565 -24.93 -15.37 -10.63
N PHE A 566 -24.91 -16.33 -9.71
CA PHE A 566 -24.18 -16.23 -8.46
C PHE A 566 -23.94 -17.62 -7.87
N GLN A 567 -22.71 -17.86 -7.41
CA GLN A 567 -22.38 -19.05 -6.66
C GLN A 567 -21.43 -18.70 -5.52
N ALA A 568 -21.84 -18.97 -4.28
CA ALA A 568 -21.01 -18.77 -3.10
C ALA A 568 -20.80 -20.06 -2.28
N TYR A 569 -19.71 -20.06 -1.51
CA TYR A 569 -19.38 -21.09 -0.54
C TYR A 569 -20.29 -20.99 0.69
N GLU A 570 -20.59 -22.12 1.31
CA GLU A 570 -21.42 -22.18 2.51
C GLU A 570 -20.82 -21.35 3.66
N GLY A 571 -21.64 -20.51 4.28
CA GLY A 571 -21.19 -19.58 5.33
C GLY A 571 -20.68 -18.22 4.83
N THR A 572 -20.72 -17.97 3.52
CA THR A 572 -20.55 -16.62 2.97
C THR A 572 -21.58 -15.68 3.57
N ILE A 573 -21.13 -14.50 3.99
CA ILE A 573 -22.01 -13.41 4.42
C ILE A 573 -22.53 -12.73 3.16
N GLU A 574 -23.84 -12.79 2.97
CA GLU A 574 -24.53 -12.13 1.87
C GLU A 574 -25.53 -11.12 2.44
N MET A 575 -25.40 -9.85 2.07
CA MET A 575 -26.36 -8.82 2.50
C MET A 575 -26.72 -7.89 1.35
N ASN A 576 -28.02 -7.77 1.11
CA ASN A 576 -28.58 -6.80 0.17
C ASN A 576 -27.95 -6.87 -1.23
N ASN A 577 -27.59 -8.06 -1.71
CA ASN A 577 -27.25 -8.27 -3.12
C ASN A 577 -28.52 -8.47 -3.94
N SER A 578 -28.45 -8.28 -5.26
CA SER A 578 -29.63 -8.35 -6.14
C SER A 578 -30.37 -9.70 -6.08
N TRP A 579 -29.67 -10.78 -5.74
CA TRP A 579 -30.19 -12.14 -5.60
C TRP A 579 -30.63 -12.51 -4.17
N ASN A 580 -30.50 -11.60 -3.20
CA ASN A 580 -30.96 -11.82 -1.82
C ASN A 580 -32.39 -11.32 -1.61
N SER A 581 -33.11 -11.93 -0.67
CA SER A 581 -34.32 -11.32 -0.11
C SER A 581 -33.93 -10.15 0.78
N ILE A 582 -34.57 -9.00 0.59
CA ILE A 582 -34.28 -7.76 1.32
C ILE A 582 -35.55 -7.36 2.07
N ASN A 583 -35.45 -7.18 3.39
CA ASN A 583 -36.57 -6.78 4.26
C ASN A 583 -37.83 -7.68 4.14
N GLY A 584 -37.64 -8.97 3.82
CA GLY A 584 -38.74 -9.93 3.64
C GLY A 584 -39.40 -9.88 2.26
N GLU A 585 -38.92 -9.01 1.36
CA GLU A 585 -39.33 -8.99 -0.04
C GLU A 585 -38.53 -9.99 -0.88
N ALA A 586 -39.12 -10.46 -1.98
CA ALA A 586 -38.45 -11.37 -2.90
C ALA A 586 -37.18 -10.73 -3.50
N PRO A 587 -36.19 -11.51 -3.93
CA PRO A 587 -35.01 -10.97 -4.61
C PRO A 587 -35.39 -10.11 -5.81
N MET A 588 -34.64 -9.02 -6.03
CA MET A 588 -34.85 -8.10 -7.16
C MET A 588 -34.43 -8.72 -8.49
N VAL A 589 -33.43 -9.61 -8.46
CA VAL A 589 -32.96 -10.40 -9.59
C VAL A 589 -32.85 -11.87 -9.15
N PRO A 590 -33.97 -12.60 -9.07
CA PRO A 590 -33.94 -14.02 -8.79
C PRO A 590 -33.57 -14.79 -10.07
N TYR A 591 -33.08 -16.03 -9.94
CA TYR A 591 -32.94 -16.92 -11.11
C TYR A 591 -34.30 -17.32 -11.69
N LYS A 592 -35.31 -17.48 -10.82
CA LYS A 592 -36.69 -17.81 -11.20
C LYS A 592 -37.68 -16.90 -10.51
N ASP A 593 -38.76 -16.59 -11.21
CA ASP A 593 -39.89 -15.84 -10.68
C ASP A 593 -40.74 -16.66 -9.68
N SER A 594 -41.77 -16.02 -9.11
CA SER A 594 -42.69 -16.64 -8.17
C SER A 594 -43.51 -17.80 -8.77
N ASN A 595 -43.56 -17.92 -10.10
CA ASN A 595 -44.23 -19.00 -10.82
C ASN A 595 -43.26 -20.11 -11.25
N ASN A 596 -42.01 -20.09 -10.76
CA ASN A 596 -40.94 -21.04 -11.09
C ASN A 596 -40.53 -21.01 -12.58
N LYS A 597 -40.80 -19.92 -13.29
CA LYS A 597 -40.28 -19.61 -14.63
C LYS A 597 -38.96 -18.86 -14.50
N GLU A 598 -38.07 -19.01 -15.47
CA GLU A 598 -36.86 -18.19 -15.55
C GLU A 598 -37.22 -16.70 -15.54
N PHE A 599 -36.55 -15.95 -14.67
CA PHE A 599 -36.78 -14.51 -14.52
C PHE A 599 -36.27 -13.76 -15.75
N ASP A 600 -36.96 -12.70 -16.14
CA ASP A 600 -36.58 -11.84 -17.26
C ASP A 600 -35.39 -10.94 -16.86
N GLN A 601 -34.18 -11.48 -16.99
CA GLN A 601 -32.96 -10.76 -16.63
C GLN A 601 -32.65 -9.58 -17.56
N GLU A 602 -33.14 -9.62 -18.80
CA GLU A 602 -32.96 -8.54 -19.78
C GLU A 602 -33.66 -7.25 -19.32
N SER A 603 -34.79 -7.38 -18.60
CA SER A 603 -35.48 -6.22 -18.01
C SER A 603 -34.61 -5.40 -17.05
N ILE A 604 -33.50 -5.96 -16.55
CA ILE A 604 -32.59 -5.27 -15.63
C ILE A 604 -31.74 -4.23 -16.36
N TYR A 605 -31.53 -4.34 -17.68
CA TYR A 605 -30.90 -3.26 -18.45
C TYR A 605 -31.70 -1.95 -18.38
N ASP A 606 -33.03 -2.02 -18.20
CA ASP A 606 -33.88 -0.82 -18.08
C ASP A 606 -33.65 -0.05 -16.77
N ASP A 607 -33.07 -0.67 -15.75
CA ASP A 607 -32.75 -0.03 -14.47
C ASP A 607 -31.49 0.87 -14.55
N PHE A 608 -30.74 0.83 -15.66
CA PHE A 608 -29.51 1.61 -15.87
C PHE A 608 -29.67 2.69 -16.95
N ILE A 609 -28.99 3.83 -16.79
CA ILE A 609 -28.95 4.90 -17.79
C ILE A 609 -28.16 4.41 -19.02
N SER A 610 -26.97 3.83 -18.80
CA SER A 610 -26.20 3.14 -19.83
C SER A 610 -25.38 1.97 -19.29
N LEU A 611 -25.27 0.93 -20.10
CA LEU A 611 -24.33 -0.20 -19.94
C LEU A 611 -23.59 -0.48 -21.26
N SER A 612 -23.48 0.52 -22.13
CA SER A 612 -22.95 0.36 -23.47
C SER A 612 -21.42 0.18 -23.45
N LYS A 613 -20.90 -0.62 -24.40
CA LYS A 613 -19.46 -0.68 -24.68
C LYS A 613 -18.90 0.69 -25.07
N GLU A 614 -19.69 1.53 -25.74
CA GLU A 614 -19.25 2.86 -26.19
C GLU A 614 -18.95 3.78 -25.00
N ASP A 615 -19.81 3.78 -23.97
CA ASP A 615 -19.59 4.57 -22.77
C ASP A 615 -18.44 4.03 -21.91
N PHE A 616 -18.28 2.70 -21.83
CA PHE A 616 -17.09 2.10 -21.22
C PHE A 616 -15.79 2.55 -21.90
N MET A 617 -15.79 2.58 -23.24
CA MET A 617 -14.63 2.92 -24.08
C MET A 617 -14.41 4.42 -24.23
N ALA A 618 -15.28 5.27 -23.68
CA ALA A 618 -15.15 6.72 -23.79
C ALA A 618 -13.77 7.20 -23.28
N PRO A 619 -13.23 8.31 -23.82
CA PRO A 619 -11.99 8.88 -23.33
C PRO A 619 -12.09 9.24 -21.84
N ARG A 620 -10.99 9.06 -21.10
CA ARG A 620 -10.89 9.57 -19.73
C ARG A 620 -11.06 11.09 -19.70
N GLU A 621 -11.49 11.59 -18.55
CA GLU A 621 -11.55 13.04 -18.31
C GLU A 621 -10.16 13.67 -18.32
N ALA A 622 -10.09 15.00 -18.44
CA ALA A 622 -8.81 15.73 -18.52
C ALA A 622 -7.94 15.58 -17.24
N ASP A 623 -8.57 15.37 -16.08
CA ASP A 623 -7.87 15.05 -14.82
C ASP A 623 -7.48 13.57 -14.72
N GLY A 624 -7.89 12.78 -15.72
CA GLY A 624 -7.60 11.37 -15.86
C GLY A 624 -8.57 10.42 -15.17
N SER A 625 -9.58 10.94 -14.47
CA SER A 625 -10.64 10.11 -13.91
C SER A 625 -11.37 9.30 -14.99
N LEU A 626 -12.11 8.27 -14.57
CA LEU A 626 -12.99 7.53 -15.47
C LEU A 626 -13.95 8.49 -16.19
N PRO A 627 -14.39 8.16 -17.41
CA PRO A 627 -15.30 9.02 -18.17
C PRO A 627 -16.51 9.44 -17.33
N ASN A 628 -16.81 10.74 -17.29
CA ASN A 628 -18.00 11.23 -16.60
C ASN A 628 -19.23 11.12 -17.50
N ASN A 629 -19.63 9.89 -17.77
CA ASN A 629 -20.81 9.55 -18.54
C ASN A 629 -21.77 8.68 -17.71
N ASP A 630 -22.74 8.10 -18.39
CA ASP A 630 -23.86 7.36 -17.79
C ASP A 630 -23.55 5.87 -17.52
N PHE A 631 -22.33 5.41 -17.79
CA PHE A 631 -21.97 3.99 -17.70
C PHE A 631 -22.13 3.44 -16.28
N GLY A 632 -22.94 2.41 -16.12
CA GLY A 632 -23.19 1.74 -14.84
C GLY A 632 -24.05 2.53 -13.86
N ARG A 633 -24.53 3.73 -14.23
CA ARG A 633 -25.38 4.56 -13.37
C ARG A 633 -26.84 4.10 -13.44
N LEU A 634 -27.52 4.12 -12.30
CA LEU A 634 -28.94 3.75 -12.20
C LEU A 634 -29.84 4.87 -12.73
N LYS A 635 -30.96 4.51 -13.37
CA LYS A 635 -32.03 5.47 -13.68
C LYS A 635 -32.74 5.90 -12.39
N ALA A 636 -33.35 7.10 -12.38
CA ALA A 636 -34.02 7.67 -11.20
C ALA A 636 -35.11 6.77 -10.56
N GLU A 637 -35.76 5.91 -11.34
CA GLU A 637 -36.80 4.97 -10.88
C GLU A 637 -36.27 3.53 -10.73
N SER A 638 -34.94 3.36 -10.70
CA SER A 638 -34.31 2.06 -10.61
C SER A 638 -34.72 1.36 -9.33
N ARG A 639 -35.04 0.07 -9.44
CA ARG A 639 -35.38 -0.76 -8.28
C ARG A 639 -34.23 -0.94 -7.29
N PHE A 640 -32.99 -0.64 -7.71
CA PHE A 640 -31.78 -0.81 -6.93
C PHE A 640 -31.45 0.38 -6.02
N ILE A 641 -32.17 1.50 -6.19
CA ILE A 641 -32.00 2.70 -5.37
C ILE A 641 -32.48 2.43 -3.94
N ASP A 642 -31.70 2.87 -2.95
CA ASP A 642 -32.01 2.76 -1.52
C ASP A 642 -32.25 1.32 -1.03
N LYS A 643 -31.64 0.32 -1.69
CA LYS A 643 -31.81 -1.11 -1.32
C LYS A 643 -30.61 -1.73 -0.62
N GLY A 644 -29.50 -1.00 -0.51
CA GLY A 644 -28.24 -1.45 0.06
C GLY A 644 -28.22 -1.46 1.59
N CYS A 645 -27.19 -2.08 2.14
CA CYS A 645 -26.87 -2.05 3.56
C CYS A 645 -25.70 -1.10 3.84
N ASN A 646 -25.72 -0.48 5.03
CA ASN A 646 -24.68 0.47 5.44
C ASN A 646 -23.44 -0.19 6.05
N GLN A 647 -23.47 -1.51 6.24
CA GLN A 647 -22.39 -2.29 6.84
C GLN A 647 -21.37 -2.74 5.79
N VAL A 648 -20.75 -1.80 5.08
CA VAL A 648 -19.68 -2.09 4.12
C VAL A 648 -18.38 -1.47 4.56
N LYS A 649 -17.24 -2.12 4.26
CA LYS A 649 -15.93 -1.53 4.51
C LYS A 649 -15.57 -0.61 3.35
N GLY A 650 -15.21 0.63 3.66
CA GLY A 650 -14.68 1.56 2.66
C GLY A 650 -13.25 1.19 2.25
N VAL A 651 -12.86 1.60 1.05
CA VAL A 651 -11.45 1.80 0.69
C VAL A 651 -11.22 3.30 0.77
N SER A 652 -10.23 3.76 1.55
CA SER A 652 -9.93 5.20 1.66
C SER A 652 -9.51 5.73 0.28
N LYS A 653 -10.27 6.71 -0.24
CA LYS A 653 -9.91 7.44 -1.45
C LYS A 653 -8.63 8.26 -1.18
N VAL A 654 -7.49 7.71 -1.65
CA VAL A 654 -6.24 8.42 -1.93
C VAL A 654 -5.71 9.28 -0.76
N SER A 655 -5.05 8.65 0.21
CA SER A 655 -3.93 9.30 0.88
C SER A 655 -2.77 8.31 1.05
N LEU A 656 -1.55 8.78 0.83
CA LEU A 656 -0.29 8.03 0.96
C LEU A 656 0.10 7.77 2.44
N LYS A 657 -0.80 8.02 3.40
CA LYS A 657 -0.53 7.71 4.81
C LYS A 657 -0.74 6.22 5.09
N PRO A 658 0.04 5.62 6.00
CA PRO A 658 -0.19 4.27 6.49
C PRO A 658 -1.64 4.13 6.97
N PHE A 659 -2.28 3.03 6.57
CA PHE A 659 -3.67 2.73 6.89
C PHE A 659 -3.80 2.46 8.39
N VAL A 660 -4.60 3.26 9.07
CA VAL A 660 -5.23 2.87 10.33
C VAL A 660 -6.53 2.18 9.93
N ILE A 661 -6.65 0.89 10.28
CA ILE A 661 -7.90 0.13 10.16
C ILE A 661 -8.86 0.71 11.19
N ASP A 662 -9.54 1.79 10.85
CA ASP A 662 -10.77 2.18 11.50
C ASP A 662 -11.90 2.01 10.48
N PHE A 663 -13.02 1.47 10.95
CA PHE A 663 -14.28 1.53 10.21
C PHE A 663 -14.47 2.97 9.73
N ILE A 664 -14.35 3.22 8.42
CA ILE A 664 -14.74 4.52 7.85
C ILE A 664 -16.25 4.62 8.09
N PRO A 665 -16.74 5.52 8.99
CA PRO A 665 -18.16 5.73 9.13
C PRO A 665 -18.65 6.36 7.83
N GLY A 666 -19.53 5.67 7.11
CA GLY A 666 -20.26 6.21 5.96
C GLY A 666 -19.39 6.43 4.71
N VAL A 667 -19.52 5.55 3.72
CA VAL A 667 -19.47 6.07 2.34
C VAL A 667 -20.75 6.88 2.24
N ASP A 668 -20.64 8.18 2.00
CA ASP A 668 -21.78 9.06 1.80
C ASP A 668 -22.72 8.43 0.76
N TYR A 669 -24.00 8.33 1.11
CA TYR A 669 -25.06 7.78 0.28
C TYR A 669 -26.26 8.71 0.35
N PHE A 670 -27.06 8.74 -0.71
CA PHE A 670 -28.21 9.62 -0.80
C PHE A 670 -29.48 8.82 -0.50
N GLY A 671 -30.42 9.43 0.20
CA GLY A 671 -31.66 8.74 0.57
C GLY A 671 -31.56 7.90 1.85
N PRO A 672 -32.59 7.09 2.16
CA PRO A 672 -32.67 6.25 3.35
C PRO A 672 -31.66 5.09 3.41
N ALA A 673 -31.06 4.65 2.29
CA ALA A 673 -30.03 3.61 2.30
C ALA A 673 -29.09 3.74 1.09
N LYS A 674 -28.00 2.99 1.09
CA LYS A 674 -27.13 2.92 -0.09
C LYS A 674 -27.85 2.35 -1.30
N ASP A 675 -27.37 2.71 -2.49
CA ASP A 675 -27.75 2.00 -3.68
C ASP A 675 -26.99 0.66 -3.80
N LEU A 676 -27.60 -0.28 -4.52
CA LEU A 676 -26.88 -1.45 -5.01
C LEU A 676 -26.05 -1.07 -6.25
N GLY A 677 -24.94 -1.77 -6.43
CA GLY A 677 -24.06 -1.59 -7.59
C GLY A 677 -22.95 -0.57 -7.35
N ALA A 678 -22.25 -0.24 -8.43
CA ALA A 678 -20.96 0.46 -8.40
C ALA A 678 -21.05 1.99 -8.22
N TYR A 679 -22.24 2.55 -8.44
CA TYR A 679 -22.50 3.97 -8.32
C TYR A 679 -23.64 4.20 -7.36
N GLU A 680 -23.47 5.23 -6.54
CA GLU A 680 -24.58 5.85 -5.83
C GLU A 680 -25.29 6.82 -6.79
N THR A 681 -26.61 6.83 -6.79
CA THR A 681 -27.38 7.86 -7.46
C THR A 681 -27.25 9.17 -6.71
N ASP A 682 -26.89 10.21 -7.44
CA ASP A 682 -27.03 11.57 -6.92
C ASP A 682 -28.53 11.80 -6.78
N GLY A 683 -29.05 11.65 -5.55
CA GLY A 683 -30.47 11.82 -5.29
C GLY A 683 -30.95 13.11 -5.94
N ASP A 684 -32.10 13.06 -6.60
CA ASP A 684 -32.70 14.17 -7.32
C ASP A 684 -33.01 15.30 -6.32
N VAL A 685 -31.99 16.11 -6.01
CA VAL A 685 -32.16 17.40 -5.35
C VAL A 685 -32.82 18.24 -6.42
N THR A 686 -34.15 18.21 -6.46
CA THR A 686 -34.98 19.23 -7.13
C THR A 686 -34.22 20.55 -7.11
N ALA A 687 -33.64 20.88 -8.27
CA ALA A 687 -32.71 21.97 -8.53
C ALA A 687 -32.26 22.77 -7.29
N LEU A 688 -31.06 22.51 -6.77
CA LEU A 688 -30.26 23.65 -6.36
C LEU A 688 -29.80 24.32 -7.67
N PRO A 689 -30.21 25.56 -7.96
CA PRO A 689 -29.85 26.23 -9.19
C PRO A 689 -28.32 26.19 -9.33
N SER A 690 -27.85 25.80 -10.51
CA SER A 690 -26.44 25.83 -10.91
C SER A 690 -25.73 27.00 -10.24
N LEU A 691 -24.72 26.72 -9.41
CA LEU A 691 -23.85 27.76 -8.89
C LEU A 691 -23.15 28.40 -10.09
N GLY A 692 -23.62 29.60 -10.43
CA GLY A 692 -23.02 30.46 -11.43
C GLY A 692 -21.54 30.66 -11.13
N SER A 693 -20.77 30.72 -12.21
CA SER A 693 -19.33 30.85 -12.22
C SER A 693 -18.82 32.10 -11.50
N ASN A 694 -17.65 31.92 -10.86
CA ASN A 694 -16.56 32.88 -10.69
C ASN A 694 -16.89 34.37 -10.80
N THR A 695 -17.37 34.95 -9.70
CA THR A 695 -17.00 36.34 -9.37
C THR A 695 -16.46 36.36 -7.93
N LEU A 696 -15.30 37.00 -7.71
CA LEU A 696 -14.53 37.06 -6.45
C LEU A 696 -15.22 37.90 -5.35
N VAL A 697 -16.53 37.72 -5.16
CA VAL A 697 -17.41 38.61 -4.39
C VAL A 697 -17.59 38.13 -2.95
N PHE A 698 -17.45 36.83 -2.69
CA PHE A 698 -17.62 36.24 -1.37
C PHE A 698 -16.67 35.05 -1.15
N SER A 699 -15.82 35.13 -0.13
CA SER A 699 -14.85 34.07 0.19
C SER A 699 -14.59 33.97 1.69
N ASN A 700 -13.87 32.92 2.13
CA ASN A 700 -13.43 32.78 3.51
C ASN A 700 -11.98 32.27 3.63
N TYR A 701 -11.26 32.75 4.64
CA TYR A 701 -9.92 32.25 4.99
C TYR A 701 -9.66 32.35 6.51
N PRO A 702 -9.02 31.33 7.14
CA PRO A 702 -8.66 30.04 6.56
C PRO A 702 -9.90 29.16 6.27
N ASN A 703 -9.78 28.26 5.30
CA ASN A 703 -10.69 27.16 5.02
C ASN A 703 -9.85 25.97 4.55
N PRO A 704 -9.67 24.90 5.34
CA PRO A 704 -10.42 24.56 6.55
C PRO A 704 -10.26 25.51 7.76
N VAL A 705 -11.31 25.62 8.57
CA VAL A 705 -11.43 26.49 9.75
C VAL A 705 -11.14 25.67 11.00
N ARG A 706 -10.17 26.11 11.82
CA ARG A 706 -9.90 25.46 13.13
C ARG A 706 -10.65 26.07 14.30
N HIS A 707 -10.57 27.39 14.41
CA HIS A 707 -11.22 28.15 15.48
C HIS A 707 -11.96 29.35 14.92
N VAL A 708 -11.30 30.16 14.08
CA VAL A 708 -11.87 31.38 13.51
C VAL A 708 -11.61 31.41 11.99
N THR A 709 -12.59 31.88 11.23
CA THR A 709 -12.44 32.21 9.80
C THR A 709 -12.90 33.64 9.55
N GLN A 710 -12.35 34.28 8.52
CA GLN A 710 -12.79 35.60 8.07
C GLN A 710 -13.52 35.48 6.75
N PHE A 711 -14.77 35.95 6.71
CA PHE A 711 -15.50 36.15 5.46
C PHE A 711 -15.10 37.48 4.84
N VAL A 712 -14.75 37.46 3.56
CA VAL A 712 -14.48 38.66 2.77
C VAL A 712 -15.63 38.84 1.78
N ILE A 713 -16.31 39.98 1.85
CA ILE A 713 -17.50 40.30 1.04
C ILE A 713 -17.23 41.58 0.24
N HIS A 714 -17.27 41.52 -1.08
CA HIS A 714 -17.19 42.67 -1.99
C HIS A 714 -18.58 43.06 -2.48
N SER A 715 -19.25 43.98 -1.81
CA SER A 715 -20.64 44.31 -2.11
C SER A 715 -20.85 44.94 -3.50
N GLN A 716 -21.81 44.43 -4.26
CA GLN A 716 -22.14 44.93 -5.60
C GLN A 716 -23.31 45.94 -5.61
N ALA A 717 -23.99 46.12 -4.48
CA ALA A 717 -25.13 47.01 -4.33
C ALA A 717 -25.19 47.64 -2.93
N THR A 718 -25.78 48.83 -2.80
CA THR A 718 -26.06 49.41 -1.49
C THR A 718 -27.36 48.81 -0.94
N ALA A 719 -27.25 47.81 -0.07
CA ALA A 719 -28.39 47.09 0.51
C ALA A 719 -27.95 46.31 1.76
N VAL A 720 -28.92 45.98 2.62
CA VAL A 720 -28.70 45.04 3.72
C VAL A 720 -28.34 43.67 3.15
N ALA A 721 -27.24 43.10 3.60
CA ALA A 721 -26.84 41.72 3.33
C ALA A 721 -27.02 40.86 4.59
N HIS A 722 -27.45 39.62 4.39
CA HIS A 722 -27.58 38.63 5.45
C HIS A 722 -26.55 37.52 5.24
N LEU A 723 -25.66 37.34 6.21
CA LEU A 723 -24.72 36.22 6.26
C LEU A 723 -25.27 35.17 7.21
N GLU A 724 -25.43 33.94 6.73
CA GLU A 724 -25.96 32.82 7.50
C GLU A 724 -25.03 31.61 7.39
N ILE A 725 -24.76 30.93 8.51
CA ILE A 725 -24.10 29.62 8.50
C ILE A 725 -25.16 28.58 8.74
N VAL A 726 -25.32 27.64 7.80
CA VAL A 726 -26.26 26.53 7.89
C VAL A 726 -25.51 25.20 7.90
N ASP A 727 -26.02 24.22 8.64
CA ASP A 727 -25.58 22.84 8.46
C ASP A 727 -26.15 22.24 7.17
N LEU A 728 -25.72 21.02 6.83
CA LEU A 728 -26.14 20.34 5.60
C LEU A 728 -27.63 19.94 5.58
N SER A 729 -28.32 19.98 6.73
CA SER A 729 -29.78 19.80 6.78
C SER A 729 -30.55 21.09 6.45
N GLY A 730 -29.83 22.20 6.22
CA GLY A 730 -30.40 23.53 5.99
C GLY A 730 -30.74 24.28 7.27
N LYS A 731 -30.38 23.77 8.46
CA LYS A 731 -30.65 24.44 9.73
C LYS A 731 -29.69 25.60 9.94
N SER A 732 -30.24 26.79 10.19
CA SER A 732 -29.48 27.99 10.59
C SER A 732 -28.78 27.80 11.94
N LEU A 733 -27.47 27.98 11.95
CA LEU A 733 -26.62 27.93 13.14
C LEU A 733 -26.09 29.32 13.54
N TYR A 734 -25.94 30.21 12.56
CA TYR A 734 -25.52 31.59 12.78
C TYR A 734 -26.19 32.48 11.74
N ARG A 735 -26.60 33.69 12.13
CA ARG A 735 -27.10 34.70 11.20
C ARG A 735 -26.68 36.09 11.65
N SER A 736 -26.23 36.90 10.69
CA SER A 736 -25.87 38.30 10.89
C SER A 736 -26.42 39.15 9.75
N SER A 737 -26.70 40.42 10.03
CA SER A 737 -27.16 41.40 9.04
C SER A 737 -26.15 42.53 8.93
N LEU A 738 -25.88 42.97 7.71
CA LEU A 738 -24.77 43.84 7.36
C LEU A 738 -25.27 44.94 6.43
N ASP A 739 -25.19 46.19 6.87
CA ASP A 739 -25.41 47.31 5.95
C ASP A 739 -24.17 47.48 5.08
N LEU A 740 -24.25 47.08 3.81
CA LEU A 740 -23.15 47.18 2.84
C LEU A 740 -23.43 48.27 1.81
N MET A 741 -22.41 49.05 1.46
CA MET A 741 -22.46 50.00 0.35
C MET A 741 -21.91 49.39 -0.94
N LYS A 742 -22.44 49.80 -2.10
CA LYS A 742 -21.93 49.37 -3.40
C LYS A 742 -20.43 49.68 -3.53
N GLY A 743 -19.63 48.66 -3.85
CA GLY A 743 -18.18 48.73 -4.00
C GLY A 743 -17.39 48.52 -2.71
N GLU A 744 -18.07 48.34 -1.56
CA GLU A 744 -17.41 48.09 -0.28
C GLU A 744 -16.81 46.67 -0.21
N CYS A 745 -15.59 46.54 0.32
CA CYS A 745 -15.05 45.26 0.77
C CYS A 745 -15.13 45.20 2.30
N ARG A 746 -15.91 44.26 2.84
CA ARG A 746 -16.08 44.06 4.29
C ARG A 746 -15.52 42.71 4.71
N GLN A 747 -14.79 42.71 5.82
CA GLN A 747 -14.30 41.48 6.46
C GLN A 747 -15.07 41.21 7.76
N ILE A 748 -15.49 39.96 7.97
CA ILE A 748 -16.25 39.54 9.14
C ILE A 748 -15.61 38.29 9.72
N SER A 749 -15.17 38.38 10.98
CA SER A 749 -14.68 37.22 11.71
C SER A 749 -15.85 36.40 12.22
N PHE A 750 -15.76 35.08 12.01
CA PHE A 750 -16.68 34.09 12.56
C PHE A 750 -15.89 33.12 13.44
N ASP A 751 -16.23 33.08 14.73
CA ASP A 751 -15.70 32.10 15.67
C ASP A 751 -16.54 30.81 15.59
N ALA A 752 -15.90 29.77 15.09
CA ALA A 752 -16.47 28.47 14.82
C ALA A 752 -16.21 27.48 15.97
N SER A 753 -15.58 27.90 17.07
CA SER A 753 -15.12 27.02 18.15
C SER A 753 -16.25 26.20 18.81
N THR A 754 -17.47 26.73 18.81
CA THR A 754 -18.65 26.06 19.37
C THR A 754 -19.33 25.07 18.42
N LEU A 755 -19.00 25.08 17.13
CA LEU A 755 -19.55 24.15 16.15
C LEU A 755 -18.73 22.85 16.10
N PRO A 756 -19.31 21.66 15.88
CA PRO A 756 -18.56 20.43 15.67
C PRO A 756 -17.76 20.45 14.36
N ALA A 757 -16.72 19.62 14.27
CA ALA A 757 -16.01 19.41 13.01
C ALA A 757 -16.99 18.88 11.94
N GLY A 758 -16.85 19.35 10.70
CA GLY A 758 -17.80 19.01 9.63
C GLY A 758 -17.87 20.05 8.53
N VAL A 759 -18.75 19.82 7.56
CA VAL A 759 -18.98 20.72 6.43
C VAL A 759 -20.24 21.55 6.67
N TYR A 760 -20.15 22.84 6.40
CA TYR A 760 -21.23 23.81 6.56
C TYR A 760 -21.33 24.67 5.30
N GLN A 761 -22.44 25.39 5.14
CA GLN A 761 -22.60 26.41 4.11
C GLN A 761 -22.65 27.79 4.74
N ALA A 762 -21.83 28.71 4.23
CA ALA A 762 -22.03 30.14 4.40
C ALA A 762 -22.91 30.65 3.26
N VAL A 763 -24.03 31.26 3.61
CA VAL A 763 -24.98 31.84 2.66
C VAL A 763 -24.97 33.35 2.85
N LEU A 764 -24.57 34.08 1.81
CA LEU A 764 -24.70 35.52 1.75
C LEU A 764 -25.89 35.88 0.86
N THR A 765 -26.87 36.59 1.41
CA THR A 765 -28.00 37.12 0.64
C THR A 765 -27.95 38.64 0.65
N GLN A 766 -27.87 39.28 -0.52
CA GLN A 766 -27.94 40.74 -0.64
C GLN A 766 -28.94 41.12 -1.74
N ALA A 767 -29.97 41.89 -1.38
CA ALA A 767 -31.09 42.18 -2.28
C ALA A 767 -31.71 40.89 -2.87
N GLN A 768 -31.65 40.69 -4.20
CA GLN A 768 -32.15 39.50 -4.89
C GLN A 768 -31.04 38.47 -5.22
N GLN A 769 -29.80 38.74 -4.80
CA GLN A 769 -28.65 37.88 -5.05
C GLN A 769 -28.37 37.00 -3.83
N LYS A 770 -28.04 35.73 -4.09
CA LYS A 770 -27.66 34.73 -3.10
C LYS A 770 -26.37 34.05 -3.55
N GLU A 771 -25.36 34.09 -2.70
CA GLU A 771 -24.10 33.39 -2.89
C GLU A 771 -23.90 32.37 -1.76
N VAL A 772 -23.31 31.22 -2.09
CA VAL A 772 -23.11 30.11 -1.16
C VAL A 772 -21.66 29.65 -1.21
N LEU A 773 -21.05 29.48 -0.04
CA LEU A 773 -19.67 29.07 0.13
C LEU A 773 -19.60 27.83 1.03
N LYS A 774 -18.84 26.82 0.61
CA LYS A 774 -18.53 25.65 1.45
C LYS A 774 -17.52 26.02 2.52
N ILE A 775 -17.80 25.69 3.77
CA ILE A 775 -16.86 25.82 4.89
C ILE A 775 -16.57 24.45 5.47
N VAL A 776 -15.30 24.11 5.65
CA VAL A 776 -14.87 22.90 6.35
C VAL A 776 -14.34 23.29 7.72
N LEU A 777 -14.87 22.71 8.80
CA LEU A 777 -14.32 22.84 10.15
C LEU A 777 -13.49 21.61 10.52
N GLU A 778 -12.22 21.83 10.86
CA GLU A 778 -11.29 20.83 11.39
C GLU A 778 -11.05 21.12 12.87
N LYS A 779 -11.20 20.14 13.76
CA LYS A 779 -10.86 20.30 15.18
C LYS A 779 -9.54 19.65 15.53
#